data_AF-A0A074Y8Z8-F1
#
_entry.id   AF-A0A074Y8Z8-F1
#
_cell.length_a   1.000
_cell.length_b   1.000
_cell.length_c   1.000
_cell.angle_alpha   90.00
_cell.angle_beta   90.00
_cell.angle_gamma   90.00
#
_symmetry.space_group_name_H-M   'P 1'
#
loop_
_entity.id
_entity.type
_entity.pdbx_description
1 polymer ?
#
loop_
_entity_poly.entity_id
_entity_poly.type
_entity_poly.pdbx_seq_one_letter_code
_entity_poly.pdbx_strand_id
1 'polypeptide(L)'
;MAPKHKDGDVVAVIPGQYISWLHTIVAYAAFLGALIVGVALHYEKIVQNEHFGYPIEWFPSVSATIGDRYPERSVFQLFIAVTSGPRFLLVALWYILTARPGQTLPKFILGVGIFRTFTCGGWTYVTSTDDHDWHDIFMISYLVATLPWTIGCIALSPNNPKAIYYRKVFGGAFFATLVPLVYFFIQHKVHKVPGAYTIYAFFEWALVLLDVAFDAVTALDFSGLELVVKDTKGTSKGSTQRVADKLAETEKDKPVGQIFSTTYSKGDMIDALADVYLGFTFWSVLTGLGLLIWYFPLWHMGISGYEAFVMAPISPFLLGITSIRRTVVHNIRLVHFLSLSGLVAFLIPKPEYRLFAVGFSIFMSSLAWSATWWSERAQPARLESRISAFSLGLLTSSVAKYACQTNNPIWPAVHAENGGWNYTGLVLAIVAILRVTRKPLDPRNDVPGYKAVSGSSFPAALGFAGLMFGMHSLLSDSSTMISWVWEGFPIRGPIAVPHGNYTFLAMGLGLLIGLYYPAFARTWTFYGIGALGAAFLTAFSHWSGFYGGLALATYLMAAAPVLIGNAARYPPGRTFFAGFLFYNILVLAHVWTVAYAFVPGGPLMREHTDWVMTAMMLFIGCGIFSATASETKRSKPAPANPYARKQRSHYIYILVGLQLLGASISYLRFPTYDYTPYHAPEKSVTAGIWTTHFGLDNPMWTSERRIGALVKEMELDVLGLLESDTQRIIMGNRDSTQYLAEELGMYVDYGPGPNKHTWGCALLSKFPIVNSTHHLLPSPVGELAPAIHATLDAYGEMIDVFVFHSGQEEDPEDRRLQSEYLADLMGSTPRPAILLSYLVTKTGQGNYNTYVSERSGMRDIDPSDDWDRWCEYILYKGLRRSGYARVSRGTITDTELQVGKFVVGQAEGGNDQISEDQVPEGLRFPAMFRGEGVRGHRYHVFDEPRYYA
;
A
#
# COMPACT_ATOMS: atom_id res chain seq x y z
N MET A 1 -53.83 -23.99 35.45
CA MET A 1 -52.42 -24.12 35.89
C MET A 1 -51.59 -23.16 35.05
N ALA A 2 -50.96 -22.16 35.66
CA ALA A 2 -50.09 -21.21 34.97
C ALA A 2 -48.80 -21.92 34.51
N PRO A 3 -48.24 -21.57 33.33
CA PRO A 3 -47.00 -22.17 32.86
C PRO A 3 -45.86 -21.76 33.80
N LYS A 4 -45.17 -22.75 34.37
CA LYS A 4 -43.91 -22.53 35.10
C LYS A 4 -42.88 -21.98 34.10
N HIS A 5 -42.66 -20.68 34.11
CA HIS A 5 -41.49 -20.07 33.46
C HIS A 5 -40.23 -20.69 34.09
N LYS A 6 -39.42 -21.40 33.29
CA LYS A 6 -38.04 -21.71 33.69
C LYS A 6 -37.30 -20.39 33.82
N ASP A 7 -36.64 -20.16 34.96
CA ASP A 7 -35.69 -19.06 35.10
C ASP A 7 -34.57 -19.25 34.08
N GLY A 8 -34.57 -18.43 33.02
CA GLY A 8 -33.52 -18.45 31.99
C GLY A 8 -32.19 -17.91 32.53
N ASP A 9 -31.08 -18.39 31.96
CA ASP A 9 -29.74 -18.01 32.39
C ASP A 9 -29.48 -16.51 32.12
N VAL A 10 -28.80 -15.86 33.07
CA VAL A 10 -28.36 -14.47 32.95
C VAL A 10 -27.12 -14.42 32.06
N VAL A 11 -27.23 -13.76 30.91
CA VAL A 11 -26.17 -13.65 29.89
C VAL A 11 -25.26 -12.46 30.17
N ALA A 12 -25.85 -11.36 30.64
CA ALA A 12 -25.12 -10.15 31.00
C ALA A 12 -25.91 -9.35 32.05
N VAL A 13 -25.19 -8.71 32.97
CA VAL A 13 -25.73 -7.73 33.91
C VAL A 13 -25.01 -6.41 33.65
N ILE A 14 -25.76 -5.38 33.28
CA ILE A 14 -25.22 -4.05 33.00
C ILE A 14 -25.76 -3.09 34.07
N PRO A 15 -24.91 -2.55 34.96
CA PRO A 15 -25.32 -1.52 35.91
C PRO A 15 -25.86 -0.28 35.20
N GLY A 16 -27.01 0.24 35.64
CA GLY A 16 -27.73 1.33 34.99
C GLY A 16 -26.92 2.64 34.90
N GLN A 17 -26.00 2.89 35.84
CA GLN A 17 -25.10 4.05 35.83
C GLN A 17 -24.24 4.14 34.56
N TYR A 18 -23.87 3.00 33.95
CA TYR A 18 -23.06 2.98 32.74
C TYR A 18 -23.78 3.59 31.54
N ILE A 19 -25.12 3.54 31.48
CA ILE A 19 -25.89 4.17 30.41
C ILE A 19 -25.78 5.70 30.50
N SER A 20 -25.87 6.24 31.71
CA SER A 20 -25.70 7.68 31.94
C SER A 20 -24.28 8.16 31.65
N TRP A 21 -23.26 7.38 32.06
CA TRP A 21 -21.86 7.68 31.71
C TRP A 21 -21.59 7.57 30.23
N LEU A 22 -22.10 6.55 29.55
CA LEU A 22 -21.93 6.37 28.11
C LEU A 22 -22.58 7.52 27.34
N HIS A 23 -23.80 7.92 27.68
CA HIS A 23 -24.43 9.11 27.13
C HIS A 23 -23.55 10.36 27.31
N THR A 24 -23.11 10.62 28.54
CA THR A 24 -22.36 11.84 28.90
C THR A 24 -21.01 11.92 28.21
N ILE A 25 -20.24 10.82 28.22
CA ILE A 25 -18.89 10.77 27.62
C ILE A 25 -18.98 10.95 26.10
N VAL A 26 -19.90 10.24 25.44
CA VAL A 26 -20.03 10.30 23.98
C VAL A 26 -20.60 11.66 23.54
N ALA A 27 -21.55 12.22 24.29
CA ALA A 27 -22.08 13.56 24.02
C ALA A 27 -20.97 14.63 24.13
N TYR A 28 -20.17 14.64 25.19
CA TYR A 28 -19.04 15.58 25.30
C TYR A 28 -17.95 15.33 24.26
N ALA A 29 -17.68 14.07 23.91
CA ALA A 29 -16.75 13.74 22.83
C ALA A 29 -17.20 14.30 21.48
N ALA A 30 -18.51 14.40 21.22
CA ALA A 30 -19.04 15.02 20.01
C ALA A 30 -18.62 16.50 19.91
N PHE A 31 -18.91 17.28 20.95
CA PHE A 31 -18.63 18.72 20.96
C PHE A 31 -17.12 19.02 21.05
N LEU A 32 -16.39 18.33 21.93
CA LEU A 32 -14.94 18.53 22.06
C LEU A 32 -14.18 18.03 20.82
N GLY A 33 -14.61 16.91 20.24
CA GLY A 33 -14.02 16.37 19.02
C GLY A 33 -14.19 17.33 17.84
N ALA A 34 -15.39 17.89 17.67
CA ALA A 34 -15.65 18.91 16.65
C ALA A 34 -14.81 20.17 16.87
N LEU A 35 -14.71 20.66 18.11
CA LEU A 35 -13.88 21.84 18.43
C LEU A 35 -12.39 21.61 18.14
N ILE A 36 -11.84 20.47 18.57
CA ILE A 36 -10.42 20.14 18.33
C ILE A 36 -10.12 20.07 16.83
N VAL A 37 -10.98 19.41 16.06
CA VAL A 37 -10.80 19.26 14.62
C VAL A 37 -10.99 20.59 13.89
N GLY A 38 -12.02 21.36 14.26
CA GLY A 38 -12.31 22.68 13.69
C GLY A 38 -11.19 23.69 13.97
N VAL A 39 -10.65 23.74 15.20
CA VAL A 39 -9.49 24.59 15.53
C VAL A 39 -8.23 24.13 14.80
N ALA A 40 -8.02 22.83 14.61
CA ALA A 40 -6.84 22.32 13.92
C ALA A 40 -6.85 22.60 12.40
N LEU A 41 -8.03 22.62 11.77
CA LEU A 41 -8.15 22.67 10.30
C LEU A 41 -8.73 23.97 9.76
N HIS A 42 -9.68 24.59 10.47
CA HIS A 42 -10.51 25.69 9.97
C HIS A 42 -10.64 26.86 10.95
N TYR A 43 -9.66 27.08 11.84
CA TYR A 43 -9.72 28.08 12.93
C TYR A 43 -10.24 29.45 12.50
N GLU A 44 -9.60 30.11 11.53
CA GLU A 44 -10.00 31.47 11.09
C GLU A 44 -11.42 31.52 10.53
N LYS A 45 -11.89 30.41 9.94
CA LYS A 45 -13.22 30.31 9.34
C LYS A 45 -14.32 30.10 10.38
N ILE A 46 -14.05 29.34 11.43
CA ILE A 46 -15.05 29.02 12.47
C ILE A 46 -15.20 30.12 13.53
N VAL A 47 -14.20 31.00 13.68
CA VAL A 47 -14.27 32.18 14.58
C VAL A 47 -14.86 33.42 13.89
N GLN A 48 -15.07 33.36 12.58
CA GLN A 48 -15.60 34.46 11.79
C GLN A 48 -17.13 34.55 11.92
N ASN A 49 -17.64 35.76 12.18
CA ASN A 49 -19.06 36.08 12.07
C ASN A 49 -19.35 36.92 10.81
N GLU A 50 -20.60 37.38 10.64
CA GLU A 50 -21.03 38.16 9.46
C GLU A 50 -20.32 39.52 9.27
N HIS A 51 -19.63 40.02 10.28
CA HIS A 51 -19.08 41.38 10.33
C HIS A 51 -17.60 41.46 10.71
N PHE A 52 -17.12 40.54 11.55
CA PHE A 52 -15.78 40.51 12.12
C PHE A 52 -15.22 39.09 12.13
N GLY A 53 -13.91 38.98 12.00
CA GLY A 53 -13.15 37.74 12.15
C GLY A 53 -11.93 37.93 13.03
N TYR A 54 -11.01 36.96 12.99
CA TYR A 54 -9.75 37.06 13.70
C TYR A 54 -8.98 38.34 13.27
N PRO A 55 -8.37 39.11 14.20
CA PRO A 55 -8.15 38.82 15.62
C PRO A 55 -9.21 39.34 16.59
N ILE A 56 -10.27 40.01 16.10
CA ILE A 56 -11.30 40.61 16.96
C ILE A 56 -12.17 39.52 17.58
N GLU A 57 -12.57 38.56 16.75
CA GLU A 57 -13.27 37.35 17.18
C GLU A 57 -12.29 36.17 17.16
N TRP A 58 -12.19 35.46 18.28
CA TRP A 58 -11.13 34.45 18.47
C TRP A 58 -11.62 33.17 19.12
N PHE A 59 -12.89 33.07 19.51
CA PHE A 59 -13.50 31.83 19.98
C PHE A 59 -14.75 31.48 19.17
N PRO A 60 -14.87 30.25 18.64
CA PRO A 60 -15.96 29.90 17.73
C PRO A 60 -17.24 29.57 18.49
N SER A 61 -18.39 29.90 17.90
CA SER A 61 -19.69 29.46 18.41
C SER A 61 -19.88 27.95 18.20
N VAL A 62 -20.78 27.34 18.98
CA VAL A 62 -21.14 25.92 18.87
C VAL A 62 -21.65 25.62 17.47
N SER A 63 -22.55 26.45 16.93
CA SER A 63 -23.13 26.26 15.59
C SER A 63 -22.07 26.28 14.48
N ALA A 64 -21.13 27.24 14.53
CA ALA A 64 -20.04 27.31 13.55
C ALA A 64 -19.09 26.10 13.64
N THR A 65 -18.88 25.59 14.85
CA THR A 65 -17.99 24.45 15.11
C THR A 65 -18.54 23.12 14.59
N ILE A 66 -19.87 22.94 14.59
CA ILE A 66 -20.50 21.64 14.31
C ILE A 66 -21.27 21.57 12.99
N GLY A 67 -21.61 22.72 12.38
CA GLY A 67 -22.48 22.79 11.21
C GLY A 67 -21.77 23.09 9.89
N ASP A 68 -20.69 23.90 9.92
CA ASP A 68 -20.30 24.63 8.71
C ASP A 68 -19.36 23.86 7.77
N ARG A 69 -18.53 22.95 8.31
CA ARG A 69 -17.35 22.46 7.59
C ARG A 69 -17.06 20.97 7.82
N TYR A 70 -16.56 20.32 6.78
CA TYR A 70 -15.96 18.99 6.84
C TYR A 70 -14.46 19.12 7.15
N PRO A 71 -13.86 18.29 8.05
CA PRO A 71 -14.42 17.09 8.66
C PRO A 71 -15.04 17.24 10.07
N GLU A 72 -14.95 18.39 10.73
CA GLU A 72 -15.45 18.61 12.10
C GLU A 72 -16.96 18.34 12.26
N ARG A 73 -17.77 18.72 11.27
CA ARG A 73 -19.21 18.38 11.20
C ARG A 73 -19.43 16.87 11.25
N SER A 74 -18.67 16.11 10.46
CA SER A 74 -18.82 14.65 10.40
C SER A 74 -18.41 13.98 11.72
N VAL A 75 -17.41 14.54 12.41
CA VAL A 75 -17.02 14.08 13.75
C VAL A 75 -18.16 14.31 14.74
N PHE A 76 -18.75 15.51 14.78
CA PHE A 76 -19.91 15.81 15.62
C PHE A 76 -21.07 14.85 15.35
N GLN A 77 -21.48 14.74 14.10
CA GLN A 77 -22.62 13.92 13.67
C GLN A 77 -22.44 12.44 13.98
N LEU A 78 -21.22 11.91 13.85
CA LEU A 78 -20.90 10.52 14.20
C LEU A 78 -21.08 10.27 15.70
N PHE A 79 -20.50 11.12 16.55
CA PHE A 79 -20.59 10.94 18.00
C PHE A 79 -22.01 11.19 18.53
N ILE A 80 -22.78 12.12 17.94
CA ILE A 80 -24.21 12.26 18.26
C ILE A 80 -25.01 11.03 17.80
N ALA A 81 -24.69 10.43 16.64
CA ALA A 81 -25.29 9.17 16.21
C ALA A 81 -25.10 8.08 17.26
N VAL A 82 -23.88 7.94 17.78
CA VAL A 82 -23.53 6.98 18.83
C VAL A 82 -24.24 7.31 20.15
N THR A 83 -24.44 8.61 20.46
CA THR A 83 -25.15 9.08 21.65
C THR A 83 -26.64 8.75 21.64
N SER A 84 -27.26 8.59 20.45
CA SER A 84 -28.70 8.32 20.32
C SER A 84 -29.17 7.08 21.11
N GLY A 85 -28.44 5.95 21.02
CA GLY A 85 -28.78 4.72 21.72
C GLY A 85 -28.79 4.88 23.25
N PRO A 86 -27.67 5.32 23.87
CA PRO A 86 -27.61 5.68 25.28
C PRO A 86 -28.67 6.71 25.70
N ARG A 87 -28.98 7.69 24.84
CA ARG A 87 -30.00 8.72 25.12
C ARG A 87 -31.39 8.12 25.27
N PHE A 88 -31.84 7.34 24.30
CA PHE A 88 -33.16 6.69 24.38
C PHE A 88 -33.24 5.73 25.57
N LEU A 89 -32.17 5.00 25.87
CA LEU A 89 -32.10 4.15 27.06
C LEU A 89 -32.16 4.94 28.37
N LEU A 90 -31.49 6.09 28.46
CA LEU A 90 -31.55 6.98 29.62
C LEU A 90 -32.99 7.47 29.86
N VAL A 91 -33.66 7.94 28.80
CA VAL A 91 -35.06 8.39 28.88
C VAL A 91 -36.00 7.25 29.28
N ALA A 92 -35.81 6.04 28.73
CA ALA A 92 -36.60 4.87 29.08
C ALA A 92 -36.39 4.41 30.54
N LEU A 93 -35.14 4.36 31.01
CA LEU A 93 -34.81 4.03 32.39
C LEU A 93 -35.36 5.06 33.37
N TRP A 94 -35.34 6.35 33.00
CA TRP A 94 -35.93 7.40 33.80
C TRP A 94 -37.44 7.20 33.97
N TYR A 95 -38.15 6.83 32.89
CA TYR A 95 -39.56 6.47 32.99
C TYR A 95 -39.78 5.24 33.87
N ILE A 96 -39.02 4.17 33.68
CA ILE A 96 -39.16 2.93 34.47
C ILE A 96 -38.96 3.21 35.96
N LEU A 97 -37.97 4.04 36.31
CA LEU A 97 -37.67 4.42 37.68
C LEU A 97 -38.79 5.25 38.34
N THR A 98 -39.48 6.08 37.56
CA THR A 98 -40.46 7.06 38.07
C THR A 98 -41.91 6.64 37.87
N ALA A 99 -42.17 5.59 37.08
CA ALA A 99 -43.52 5.08 36.80
C ALA A 99 -44.21 4.55 38.06
N ARG A 100 -45.43 5.04 38.33
CA ARG A 100 -46.28 4.60 39.44
C ARG A 100 -47.72 4.36 38.94
N PRO A 101 -48.46 3.38 39.49
CA PRO A 101 -49.87 3.17 39.13
C PRO A 101 -50.70 4.44 39.34
N GLY A 102 -51.53 4.82 38.36
CA GLY A 102 -52.42 5.98 38.44
C GLY A 102 -51.80 7.36 38.18
N GLN A 103 -50.48 7.47 37.97
CA GLN A 103 -49.82 8.75 37.67
C GLN A 103 -49.57 8.96 36.16
N THR A 104 -49.88 10.15 35.66
CA THR A 104 -49.69 10.54 34.24
C THR A 104 -48.41 11.33 33.98
N LEU A 105 -47.86 12.00 35.01
CA LEU A 105 -46.67 12.84 34.88
C LEU A 105 -45.43 12.09 34.35
N PRO A 106 -45.07 10.87 34.82
CA PRO A 106 -43.96 10.10 34.24
C PRO A 106 -44.12 9.80 32.75
N LYS A 107 -45.36 9.52 32.30
CA LYS A 107 -45.66 9.26 30.88
C LYS A 107 -45.52 10.51 30.03
N PHE A 108 -45.95 11.66 30.57
CA PHE A 108 -45.76 12.95 29.92
C PHE A 108 -44.27 13.29 29.76
N ILE A 109 -43.47 13.12 30.82
CA ILE A 109 -42.03 13.38 30.79
C ILE A 109 -41.28 12.41 29.87
N LEU A 110 -41.70 11.14 29.78
CA LEU A 110 -41.20 10.22 28.76
C LEU A 110 -41.41 10.77 27.34
N GLY A 111 -42.63 11.26 27.04
CA GLY A 111 -42.94 11.88 25.76
C GLY A 111 -42.08 13.11 25.46
N VAL A 112 -41.88 13.99 26.46
CA VAL A 112 -41.01 15.17 26.35
C VAL A 112 -39.55 14.76 26.09
N GLY A 113 -39.04 13.74 26.78
CA GLY A 113 -37.67 13.25 26.59
C GLY A 113 -37.42 12.64 25.21
N ILE A 114 -38.40 11.89 24.69
CA ILE A 114 -38.37 11.36 23.31
C ILE A 114 -38.39 12.52 22.31
N PHE A 115 -39.28 13.48 22.49
CA PHE A 115 -39.38 14.66 21.63
C PHE A 115 -38.09 15.50 21.61
N ARG A 116 -37.47 15.73 22.79
CA ARG A 116 -36.14 16.36 22.88
C ARG A 116 -35.08 15.56 22.12
N THR A 117 -35.11 14.24 22.20
CA THR A 117 -34.11 13.41 21.53
C THR A 117 -34.24 13.50 20.01
N PHE A 118 -35.46 13.49 19.47
CA PHE A 118 -35.69 13.67 18.03
C PHE A 118 -35.34 15.07 17.54
N THR A 119 -35.73 16.11 18.27
CA THR A 119 -35.41 17.49 17.91
C THR A 119 -33.90 17.76 17.96
N CYS A 120 -33.17 17.12 18.88
CA CYS A 120 -31.70 17.14 18.90
C CYS A 120 -31.07 16.52 17.64
N GLY A 121 -31.55 15.34 17.23
CA GLY A 121 -31.16 14.74 15.96
C GLY A 121 -31.51 15.62 14.76
N GLY A 122 -32.68 16.27 14.80
CA GLY A 122 -33.15 17.20 13.78
C GLY A 122 -32.14 18.30 13.47
N TRP A 123 -31.76 19.11 14.47
CA TRP A 123 -30.79 20.20 14.25
C TRP A 123 -29.34 19.71 14.06
N THR A 124 -29.01 18.48 14.47
CA THR A 124 -27.69 17.87 14.24
C THR A 124 -27.47 17.43 12.79
N TYR A 125 -28.49 16.85 12.15
CA TYR A 125 -28.38 16.29 10.79
C TYR A 125 -28.94 17.22 9.71
N VAL A 126 -29.91 18.08 10.05
CA VAL A 126 -30.30 19.24 9.24
C VAL A 126 -29.48 20.41 9.74
N THR A 127 -28.34 20.66 9.11
CA THR A 127 -27.44 21.74 9.57
C THR A 127 -27.91 23.10 9.06
N SER A 128 -27.45 24.17 9.73
CA SER A 128 -27.72 25.56 9.34
C SER A 128 -27.29 25.88 7.91
N THR A 129 -26.30 25.17 7.37
CA THR A 129 -25.86 25.31 5.97
C THR A 129 -26.75 24.57 4.98
N ASP A 130 -27.44 23.50 5.39
CA ASP A 130 -28.28 22.70 4.49
C ASP A 130 -29.70 23.29 4.39
N ASP A 131 -30.31 23.63 5.53
CA ASP A 131 -31.63 24.25 5.62
C ASP A 131 -31.77 25.01 6.95
N HIS A 132 -31.63 26.33 6.88
CA HIS A 132 -31.61 27.20 8.05
C HIS A 132 -32.95 27.23 8.81
N ASP A 133 -34.08 27.19 8.10
CA ASP A 133 -35.41 27.31 8.71
C ASP A 133 -35.75 26.06 9.52
N TRP A 134 -35.53 24.87 8.96
CA TRP A 134 -35.75 23.62 9.68
C TRP A 134 -34.77 23.42 10.82
N HIS A 135 -33.50 23.82 10.65
CA HIS A 135 -32.49 23.79 11.71
C HIS A 135 -32.96 24.57 12.95
N ASP A 136 -33.39 25.82 12.75
CA ASP A 136 -33.86 26.70 13.82
C ASP A 136 -35.14 26.18 14.49
N ILE A 137 -36.09 25.66 13.70
CA ILE A 137 -37.31 25.03 14.24
C ILE A 137 -36.96 23.89 15.20
N PHE A 138 -36.04 23.00 14.81
CA PHE A 138 -35.61 21.89 15.66
C PHE A 138 -34.85 22.35 16.91
N MET A 139 -33.96 23.35 16.78
CA MET A 139 -33.21 23.92 17.90
C MET A 139 -34.13 24.61 18.91
N ILE A 140 -35.05 25.47 18.45
CA ILE A 140 -36.02 26.15 19.33
C ILE A 140 -36.94 25.12 19.99
N SER A 141 -37.43 24.13 19.24
CA SER A 141 -38.26 23.06 19.80
C SER A 141 -37.54 22.28 20.90
N TYR A 142 -36.23 22.02 20.73
CA TYR A 142 -35.40 21.39 21.75
C TYR A 142 -35.28 22.25 23.01
N LEU A 143 -34.97 23.54 22.85
CA LEU A 143 -34.84 24.49 23.96
C LEU A 143 -36.15 24.67 24.73
N VAL A 144 -37.28 24.83 24.04
CA VAL A 144 -38.61 24.93 24.66
C VAL A 144 -38.95 23.66 25.43
N ALA A 145 -38.69 22.48 24.85
CA ALA A 145 -38.93 21.20 25.52
C ALA A 145 -37.99 20.92 26.70
N THR A 146 -36.88 21.66 26.82
CA THR A 146 -35.94 21.56 27.95
C THR A 146 -36.55 22.02 29.27
N LEU A 147 -37.47 22.98 29.24
CA LEU A 147 -38.18 23.45 30.44
C LEU A 147 -39.09 22.39 31.08
N PRO A 148 -40.08 21.80 30.38
CA PRO A 148 -40.90 20.73 30.95
C PRO A 148 -40.08 19.49 31.29
N TRP A 149 -39.00 19.17 30.55
CA TRP A 149 -38.08 18.08 30.92
C TRP A 149 -37.40 18.36 32.27
N THR A 150 -36.82 19.55 32.45
CA THR A 150 -36.08 19.93 33.66
C THR A 150 -37.00 19.93 34.88
N ILE A 151 -38.15 20.60 34.79
CA ILE A 151 -39.13 20.68 35.88
C ILE A 151 -39.66 19.28 36.20
N GLY A 152 -40.00 18.50 35.17
CA GLY A 152 -40.49 17.14 35.32
C GLY A 152 -39.50 16.20 36.00
N CYS A 153 -38.23 16.24 35.59
CA CYS A 153 -37.17 15.45 36.19
C CYS A 153 -36.91 15.85 37.64
N ILE A 154 -36.98 17.13 38.00
CA ILE A 154 -36.86 17.59 39.40
C ILE A 154 -38.08 17.11 40.22
N ALA A 155 -39.29 17.24 39.69
CA ALA A 155 -40.52 16.86 40.37
C ALA A 155 -40.64 15.34 40.60
N LEU A 156 -40.15 14.53 39.66
CA LEU A 156 -40.18 13.07 39.72
C LEU A 156 -38.93 12.45 40.37
N SER A 157 -37.92 13.26 40.72
CA SER A 157 -36.67 12.75 41.26
C SER A 157 -36.90 11.87 42.50
N PRO A 158 -36.25 10.70 42.59
CA PRO A 158 -36.22 9.91 43.82
C PRO A 158 -35.68 10.71 45.00
N ASN A 159 -35.89 10.24 46.23
CA ASN A 159 -35.43 10.92 47.44
C ASN A 159 -33.89 10.79 47.61
N ASN A 160 -33.14 11.46 46.74
CA ASN A 160 -31.69 11.54 46.71
C ASN A 160 -31.28 13.02 46.81
N PRO A 161 -30.91 13.52 48.01
CA PRO A 161 -30.58 14.93 48.22
C PRO A 161 -29.46 15.45 47.32
N LYS A 162 -28.48 14.60 46.98
CA LYS A 162 -27.36 14.98 46.11
C LYS A 162 -27.83 15.17 44.66
N ALA A 163 -28.61 14.24 44.13
CA ALA A 163 -29.13 14.33 42.76
C ALA A 163 -30.06 15.54 42.58
N ILE A 164 -30.95 15.79 43.55
CA ILE A 164 -31.84 16.97 43.54
C ILE A 164 -31.05 18.28 43.61
N TYR A 165 -30.01 18.36 44.44
CA TYR A 165 -29.14 19.53 44.53
C TYR A 165 -28.49 19.84 43.18
N TYR A 166 -27.80 18.87 42.57
CA TYR A 166 -27.12 19.08 41.28
C TYR A 166 -28.08 19.40 40.14
N ARG A 167 -29.28 18.78 40.09
CA ARG A 167 -30.31 19.14 39.10
C ARG A 167 -30.78 20.58 39.24
N LYS A 168 -31.00 21.05 40.47
CA LYS A 168 -31.37 22.45 40.73
C LYS A 168 -30.26 23.41 40.32
N VAL A 169 -29.00 23.06 40.61
CA VAL A 169 -27.84 23.86 40.23
C VAL A 169 -27.68 23.92 38.71
N PHE A 170 -27.59 22.77 38.03
CA PHE A 170 -27.37 22.74 36.58
C PHE A 170 -28.57 23.27 35.80
N GLY A 171 -29.80 22.88 36.15
CA GLY A 171 -31.01 23.39 35.52
C GLY A 171 -31.19 24.89 35.77
N GLY A 172 -30.98 25.35 37.01
CA GLY A 172 -31.02 26.77 37.34
C GLY A 172 -29.95 27.59 36.62
N ALA A 173 -28.71 27.09 36.56
CA ALA A 173 -27.62 27.72 35.83
C ALA A 173 -27.89 27.76 34.32
N PHE A 174 -28.49 26.71 33.73
CA PHE A 174 -28.87 26.67 32.32
C PHE A 174 -29.83 27.83 31.99
N PHE A 175 -30.93 27.97 32.72
CA PHE A 175 -31.89 29.06 32.49
C PHE A 175 -31.33 30.44 32.84
N ALA A 176 -30.48 30.54 33.87
CA ALA A 176 -29.80 31.80 34.19
C ALA A 176 -28.85 32.26 33.08
N THR A 177 -28.18 31.32 32.41
CA THR A 177 -27.23 31.57 31.31
C THR A 177 -27.92 32.09 30.05
N LEU A 178 -29.22 31.81 29.86
CA LEU A 178 -29.99 32.35 28.74
C LEU A 178 -30.06 33.88 28.75
N VAL A 179 -30.07 34.52 29.92
CA VAL A 179 -30.17 35.98 30.05
C VAL A 179 -28.96 36.70 29.43
N PRO A 180 -27.70 36.43 29.86
CA PRO A 180 -26.54 37.02 29.22
C PRO A 180 -26.34 36.52 27.78
N LEU A 181 -26.71 35.28 27.45
CA LEU A 181 -26.65 34.79 26.07
C LEU A 181 -27.49 35.66 25.13
N VAL A 182 -28.77 35.91 25.45
CA VAL A 182 -29.67 36.74 24.63
C VAL A 182 -29.16 38.18 24.54
N TYR A 183 -28.65 38.73 25.65
CA TYR A 183 -28.05 40.06 25.64
C TYR A 183 -26.88 40.14 24.63
N PHE A 184 -25.91 39.23 24.72
CA PHE A 184 -24.75 39.23 23.81
C PHE A 184 -25.10 38.78 22.39
N PHE A 185 -26.19 38.02 22.21
CA PHE A 185 -26.77 37.74 20.89
C PHE A 185 -27.21 39.04 20.20
N ILE A 186 -27.95 39.89 20.91
CA ILE A 186 -28.40 41.20 20.39
C ILE A 186 -27.20 42.13 20.16
N GLN A 187 -26.21 42.13 21.07
CA GLN A 187 -25.01 42.97 20.91
C GLN A 187 -24.22 42.64 19.63
N HIS A 188 -24.06 41.36 19.29
CA HIS A 188 -23.31 40.99 18.08
C HIS A 188 -24.17 41.03 16.81
N LYS A 189 -25.44 40.57 16.82
CA LYS A 189 -26.30 40.55 15.62
C LYS A 189 -26.88 41.91 15.26
N VAL A 190 -27.42 42.65 16.25
CA VAL A 190 -28.16 43.89 16.01
C VAL A 190 -27.25 45.11 16.16
N HIS A 191 -26.51 45.19 17.27
CA HIS A 191 -25.66 46.35 17.56
C HIS A 191 -24.25 46.25 16.97
N LYS A 192 -23.88 45.08 16.41
CA LYS A 192 -22.61 44.85 15.69
C LYS A 192 -21.38 45.27 16.51
N VAL A 193 -21.40 44.99 17.80
CA VAL A 193 -20.32 45.34 18.73
C VAL A 193 -19.12 44.39 18.52
N PRO A 194 -17.90 44.89 18.25
CA PRO A 194 -16.70 44.06 18.12
C PRO A 194 -16.43 43.21 19.37
N GLY A 195 -16.16 41.90 19.20
CA GLY A 195 -15.85 40.97 20.29
C GLY A 195 -17.08 40.41 21.04
N ALA A 196 -18.28 40.90 20.74
CA ALA A 196 -19.51 40.42 21.37
C ALA A 196 -19.87 38.98 20.95
N TYR A 197 -19.44 38.53 19.77
CA TYR A 197 -19.70 37.17 19.29
C TYR A 197 -18.89 36.13 20.06
N THR A 198 -17.62 36.42 20.37
CA THR A 198 -16.77 35.59 21.24
C THR A 198 -17.39 35.42 22.63
N ILE A 199 -17.92 36.50 23.21
CA ILE A 199 -18.59 36.44 24.53
C ILE A 199 -19.89 35.63 24.44
N TYR A 200 -20.68 35.83 23.38
CA TYR A 200 -21.86 35.02 23.08
C TYR A 200 -21.51 33.53 22.99
N ALA A 201 -20.44 33.17 22.27
CA ALA A 201 -19.99 31.80 22.09
C ALA A 201 -19.70 31.11 23.43
N PHE A 202 -19.06 31.78 24.40
CA PHE A 202 -18.82 31.19 25.72
C PHE A 202 -20.11 30.80 26.45
N PHE A 203 -21.16 31.62 26.35
CA PHE A 203 -22.45 31.29 26.95
C PHE A 203 -23.18 30.17 26.20
N GLU A 204 -23.01 30.08 24.88
CA GLU A 204 -23.57 29.00 24.07
C GLU A 204 -22.92 27.65 24.42
N TRP A 205 -21.59 27.61 24.50
CA TRP A 205 -20.85 26.45 24.98
C TRP A 205 -21.23 26.07 26.41
N ALA A 206 -21.42 27.05 27.30
CA ALA A 206 -21.87 26.80 28.67
C ALA A 206 -23.26 26.14 28.73
N LEU A 207 -24.21 26.53 27.87
CA LEU A 207 -25.53 25.91 27.82
C LEU A 207 -25.46 24.43 27.46
N VAL A 208 -24.66 24.08 26.44
CA VAL A 208 -24.46 22.69 26.03
C VAL A 208 -23.87 21.86 27.16
N LEU A 209 -22.85 22.38 27.83
CA LEU A 209 -22.21 21.69 28.96
C LEU A 209 -23.20 21.48 30.12
N LEU A 210 -24.01 22.49 30.44
CA LEU A 210 -25.00 22.41 31.52
C LEU A 210 -26.14 21.45 31.20
N ASP A 211 -26.58 21.37 29.95
CA ASP A 211 -27.65 20.46 29.52
C ASP A 211 -27.21 18.99 29.60
N VAL A 212 -26.01 18.66 29.09
CA VAL A 212 -25.45 17.31 29.21
C VAL A 212 -25.16 16.97 30.67
N ALA A 213 -24.65 17.92 31.47
CA ALA A 213 -24.42 17.73 32.89
C ALA A 213 -25.71 17.46 33.69
N PHE A 214 -26.82 18.11 33.33
CA PHE A 214 -28.13 17.87 33.95
C PHE A 214 -28.55 16.41 33.78
N ASP A 215 -28.41 15.87 32.57
CA ASP A 215 -28.75 14.47 32.29
C ASP A 215 -27.73 13.48 32.89
N ALA A 216 -26.47 13.87 33.04
CA ALA A 216 -25.44 13.07 33.73
C ALA A 216 -25.78 12.80 35.21
N VAL A 217 -26.58 13.65 35.85
CA VAL A 217 -27.05 13.42 37.24
C VAL A 217 -27.83 12.11 37.38
N THR A 218 -28.45 11.62 36.30
CA THR A 218 -29.15 10.31 36.30
C THR A 218 -28.25 9.14 36.69
N ALA A 219 -26.92 9.24 36.58
CA ALA A 219 -26.00 8.22 37.07
C ALA A 219 -26.17 7.95 38.57
N LEU A 220 -26.50 8.98 39.37
CA LEU A 220 -26.76 8.86 40.81
C LEU A 220 -28.10 8.19 41.13
N ASP A 221 -29.05 8.23 40.19
CA ASP A 221 -30.37 7.60 40.35
C ASP A 221 -30.37 6.17 39.81
N PHE A 222 -29.61 5.93 38.74
CA PHE A 222 -29.47 4.61 38.11
C PHE A 222 -28.50 3.68 38.82
N SER A 223 -27.81 4.14 39.87
CA SER A 223 -26.94 3.28 40.69
C SER A 223 -27.71 2.14 41.36
N GLY A 224 -29.03 2.28 41.53
CA GLY A 224 -29.92 1.24 42.04
C GLY A 224 -30.61 0.38 40.97
N LEU A 225 -30.27 0.55 39.69
CA LEU A 225 -30.86 -0.20 38.58
C LEU A 225 -29.83 -1.12 37.92
N GLU A 226 -30.27 -2.33 37.54
CA GLU A 226 -29.47 -3.27 36.75
C GLU A 226 -30.29 -3.77 35.55
N LEU A 227 -29.68 -3.73 34.36
CA LEU A 227 -30.23 -4.36 33.16
C LEU A 227 -29.72 -5.79 33.07
N VAL A 228 -30.62 -6.73 33.31
CA VAL A 228 -30.33 -8.16 33.26
C VAL A 228 -30.82 -8.72 31.92
N VAL A 229 -29.88 -9.13 31.06
CA VAL A 229 -30.20 -9.82 29.80
C VAL A 229 -30.33 -11.31 30.10
N LYS A 230 -31.57 -11.81 30.08
CA LYS A 230 -31.87 -13.24 30.31
C LYS A 230 -32.14 -13.97 29.00
N ASP A 231 -31.49 -15.11 28.82
CA ASP A 231 -31.77 -16.01 27.72
C ASP A 231 -32.90 -16.97 28.10
N THR A 232 -34.12 -16.56 27.76
CA THR A 232 -35.33 -17.32 28.09
C THR A 232 -35.53 -18.56 27.21
N LYS A 233 -34.75 -18.70 26.14
CA LYS A 233 -34.85 -19.80 25.16
C LYS A 233 -33.60 -20.69 25.08
N GLY A 234 -32.53 -20.38 25.83
CA GLY A 234 -31.26 -21.14 25.78
C GLY A 234 -30.48 -20.95 24.47
N THR A 235 -30.74 -19.85 23.75
CA THR A 235 -30.14 -19.50 22.45
C THR A 235 -28.78 -18.81 22.58
N SER A 236 -28.50 -18.17 23.71
CA SER A 236 -27.26 -17.49 23.98
C SER A 236 -26.13 -18.50 24.18
N LYS A 237 -24.99 -18.25 23.53
CA LYS A 237 -23.73 -18.97 23.78
C LYS A 237 -23.06 -18.38 25.05
N GLY A 238 -23.78 -18.36 26.16
CA GLY A 238 -23.26 -17.99 27.47
C GLY A 238 -22.29 -19.04 28.02
N SER A 239 -21.40 -18.63 28.94
CA SER A 239 -20.18 -19.35 29.35
C SER A 239 -20.33 -20.72 30.01
N THR A 240 -21.54 -21.29 30.08
CA THR A 240 -21.78 -22.59 30.70
C THR A 240 -22.03 -23.64 29.62
N GLN A 241 -21.06 -24.55 29.50
CA GLN A 241 -21.16 -25.80 28.73
C GLN A 241 -22.52 -26.46 28.95
N ARG A 242 -23.32 -26.64 27.88
CA ARG A 242 -24.01 -27.92 27.54
C ARG A 242 -25.12 -27.87 26.49
N VAL A 243 -25.38 -26.75 25.79
CA VAL A 243 -26.43 -26.74 24.73
C VAL A 243 -25.87 -26.53 23.31
N ALA A 244 -24.59 -26.13 23.19
CA ALA A 244 -23.90 -25.95 21.90
C ALA A 244 -23.69 -27.24 21.10
N ASP A 245 -24.06 -28.42 21.63
CA ASP A 245 -23.87 -29.68 20.93
C ASP A 245 -24.98 -30.00 19.93
N LYS A 246 -26.24 -29.61 20.17
CA LYS A 246 -27.37 -30.05 19.33
C LYS A 246 -27.68 -29.19 18.09
N LEU A 247 -27.39 -27.88 18.11
CA LEU A 247 -27.56 -27.02 16.93
C LEU A 247 -26.28 -26.84 16.11
N ALA A 248 -25.11 -27.10 16.73
CA ALA A 248 -23.86 -27.17 16.00
C ALA A 248 -23.71 -28.49 15.24
N GLU A 249 -24.48 -29.54 15.59
CA GLU A 249 -24.47 -30.83 14.89
C GLU A 249 -24.87 -30.77 13.41
N THR A 250 -25.60 -29.74 12.96
CA THR A 250 -26.09 -29.67 11.57
C THR A 250 -25.19 -28.84 10.62
N GLU A 251 -24.33 -27.95 11.15
CA GLU A 251 -23.40 -27.11 10.36
C GLU A 251 -21.91 -27.20 10.80
N LYS A 252 -21.57 -27.96 11.87
CA LYS A 252 -20.17 -28.19 12.29
C LYS A 252 -19.32 -28.85 11.22
N ASP A 253 -19.88 -29.56 10.27
CA ASP A 253 -19.07 -30.37 9.35
C ASP A 253 -18.34 -29.54 8.27
N LYS A 254 -18.62 -28.24 8.14
CA LYS A 254 -17.90 -27.36 7.21
C LYS A 254 -16.78 -26.57 7.92
N PRO A 255 -15.51 -26.70 7.47
CA PRO A 255 -14.36 -26.06 8.13
C PRO A 255 -14.39 -24.52 8.18
N VAL A 256 -15.20 -23.86 7.36
CA VAL A 256 -15.29 -22.39 7.26
C VAL A 256 -16.22 -21.77 8.31
N GLY A 257 -17.40 -22.35 8.57
CA GLY A 257 -18.33 -21.86 9.61
C GLY A 257 -17.77 -21.97 11.03
N GLN A 258 -16.73 -22.79 11.18
CA GLN A 258 -16.00 -23.01 12.43
C GLN A 258 -15.07 -21.85 12.85
N ILE A 259 -14.75 -20.90 11.96
CA ILE A 259 -13.80 -19.79 12.20
C ILE A 259 -14.46 -18.65 13.00
N PHE A 260 -15.73 -18.39 12.74
CA PHE A 260 -16.49 -17.30 13.38
C PHE A 260 -17.08 -17.67 14.75
N SER A 261 -16.86 -18.91 15.21
CA SER A 261 -17.40 -19.43 16.48
C SER A 261 -16.36 -19.50 17.61
N THR A 262 -15.10 -19.16 17.36
CA THR A 262 -14.01 -19.15 18.35
C THR A 262 -13.93 -17.84 19.15
N THR A 263 -13.67 -17.93 20.45
CA THR A 263 -13.51 -16.76 21.34
C THR A 263 -12.31 -15.89 20.93
N TYR A 264 -12.58 -14.65 20.51
CA TYR A 264 -11.56 -13.64 20.20
C TYR A 264 -10.70 -13.30 21.43
N SER A 265 -9.39 -13.21 21.25
CA SER A 265 -8.45 -12.85 22.31
C SER A 265 -7.56 -11.71 21.85
N LYS A 266 -7.69 -10.55 22.50
CA LYS A 266 -6.85 -9.37 22.21
C LYS A 266 -5.36 -9.72 22.30
N GLY A 267 -4.97 -10.51 23.30
CA GLY A 267 -3.58 -10.92 23.50
C GLY A 267 -3.03 -11.80 22.38
N ASP A 268 -3.85 -12.74 21.88
CA ASP A 268 -3.45 -13.66 20.80
C ASP A 268 -3.46 -12.95 19.44
N MET A 269 -4.36 -11.98 19.23
CA MET A 269 -4.34 -11.10 18.06
C MET A 269 -3.04 -10.29 17.99
N ILE A 270 -2.61 -9.68 19.10
CA ILE A 270 -1.36 -8.92 19.15
C ILE A 270 -0.15 -9.83 18.90
N ASP A 271 -0.16 -11.08 19.41
CA ASP A 271 0.89 -12.05 19.11
C ASP A 271 0.94 -12.38 17.61
N ALA A 272 -0.22 -12.60 16.97
CA ALA A 272 -0.31 -12.89 15.53
C ALA A 272 0.14 -11.70 14.67
N LEU A 273 -0.27 -10.47 15.01
CA LEU A 273 0.17 -9.25 14.33
C LEU A 273 1.68 -9.07 14.43
N ALA A 274 2.26 -9.29 15.62
CA ALA A 274 3.70 -9.19 15.81
C ALA A 274 4.47 -10.24 14.98
N ASP A 275 3.96 -11.48 14.89
CA ASP A 275 4.56 -12.51 14.06
C ASP A 275 4.52 -12.15 12.56
N VAL A 276 3.37 -11.69 12.06
CA VAL A 276 3.21 -11.26 10.67
C VAL A 276 4.14 -10.08 10.37
N TYR A 277 4.30 -9.16 11.32
CA TYR A 277 5.21 -8.03 11.20
C TYR A 277 6.67 -8.47 11.08
N LEU A 278 7.12 -9.48 11.84
CA LEU A 278 8.46 -10.05 11.64
C LEU A 278 8.61 -10.67 10.24
N GLY A 279 7.57 -11.32 9.71
CA GLY A 279 7.54 -11.79 8.32
C GLY A 279 7.68 -10.65 7.34
N PHE A 280 6.92 -9.57 7.53
CA PHE A 280 6.98 -8.34 6.73
C PHE A 280 8.38 -7.74 6.72
N THR A 281 9.06 -7.64 7.87
CA THR A 281 10.44 -7.12 7.93
C THR A 281 11.43 -7.99 7.16
N PHE A 282 11.33 -9.32 7.24
CA PHE A 282 12.17 -10.23 6.45
C PHE A 282 11.99 -10.00 4.95
N TRP A 283 10.74 -9.98 4.45
CA TRP A 283 10.47 -9.80 3.02
C TRP A 283 10.84 -8.41 2.51
N SER A 284 10.66 -7.39 3.35
CA SER A 284 11.06 -6.02 3.01
C SER A 284 12.57 -5.90 2.86
N VAL A 285 13.35 -6.44 3.80
CA VAL A 285 14.82 -6.41 3.70
C VAL A 285 15.31 -7.31 2.56
N LEU A 286 14.66 -8.46 2.30
CA LEU A 286 15.08 -9.40 1.25
C LEU A 286 14.86 -8.81 -0.14
N THR A 287 13.73 -8.16 -0.37
CA THR A 287 13.45 -7.46 -1.64
C THR A 287 14.35 -6.23 -1.82
N GLY A 288 14.74 -5.57 -0.72
CA GLY A 288 15.72 -4.48 -0.76
C GLY A 288 17.16 -4.94 -1.02
N LEU A 289 17.53 -6.18 -0.69
CA LEU A 289 18.90 -6.69 -0.91
C LEU A 289 19.27 -6.70 -2.39
N GLY A 290 18.37 -7.15 -3.27
CA GLY A 290 18.61 -7.18 -4.72
C GLY A 290 18.92 -5.80 -5.28
N LEU A 291 18.06 -4.82 -4.92
CA LEU A 291 18.19 -3.41 -5.30
C LEU A 291 19.57 -2.82 -4.92
N LEU A 292 20.02 -3.09 -3.69
CA LEU A 292 21.31 -2.60 -3.19
C LEU A 292 22.50 -3.30 -3.84
N ILE A 293 22.37 -4.58 -4.20
CA ILE A 293 23.42 -5.30 -4.93
C ILE A 293 23.56 -4.71 -6.33
N TRP A 294 22.44 -4.49 -7.03
CA TRP A 294 22.44 -4.06 -8.44
C TRP A 294 23.09 -2.70 -8.68
N TYR A 295 23.04 -1.80 -7.70
CA TYR A 295 23.75 -0.54 -7.74
C TYR A 295 25.25 -0.70 -8.10
N PHE A 296 25.94 -1.72 -7.59
CA PHE A 296 27.38 -1.82 -7.83
C PHE A 296 27.73 -2.22 -9.27
N PRO A 297 27.15 -3.29 -9.86
CA PRO A 297 27.35 -3.59 -11.27
C PRO A 297 27.02 -2.42 -12.20
N LEU A 298 25.96 -1.67 -11.90
CA LEU A 298 25.54 -0.54 -12.74
C LEU A 298 26.59 0.59 -12.75
N TRP A 299 27.10 0.99 -11.58
CA TRP A 299 28.11 2.06 -11.50
C TRP A 299 29.54 1.61 -11.84
N HIS A 300 29.86 0.32 -11.71
CA HIS A 300 31.16 -0.24 -12.09
C HIS A 300 31.19 -0.80 -13.52
N MET A 301 30.05 -0.84 -14.21
CA MET A 301 29.88 -1.42 -15.55
C MET A 301 30.45 -2.85 -15.64
N GLY A 302 30.17 -3.68 -14.62
CA GLY A 302 30.67 -5.05 -14.53
C GLY A 302 30.67 -5.62 -13.11
N ILE A 303 31.16 -6.87 -12.96
CA ILE A 303 31.22 -7.55 -11.65
C ILE A 303 32.20 -6.84 -10.71
N SER A 304 31.68 -6.32 -9.61
CA SER A 304 32.40 -5.50 -8.61
C SER A 304 32.92 -6.30 -7.41
N GLY A 305 32.41 -7.51 -7.19
CA GLY A 305 32.63 -8.34 -6.01
C GLY A 305 31.54 -8.19 -4.94
N TYR A 306 30.79 -7.08 -4.94
CA TYR A 306 29.65 -6.88 -4.02
C TYR A 306 28.48 -7.82 -4.31
N GLU A 307 28.41 -8.39 -5.51
CA GLU A 307 27.40 -9.37 -5.91
C GLU A 307 27.45 -10.63 -5.04
N ALA A 308 28.58 -10.91 -4.38
CA ALA A 308 28.71 -12.00 -3.40
C ALA A 308 27.70 -11.89 -2.24
N PHE A 309 27.16 -10.70 -1.96
CA PHE A 309 26.11 -10.51 -0.95
C PHE A 309 24.79 -11.21 -1.28
N VAL A 310 24.58 -11.64 -2.53
CA VAL A 310 23.46 -12.56 -2.88
C VAL A 310 23.50 -13.83 -2.02
N MET A 311 24.68 -14.22 -1.54
CA MET A 311 24.89 -15.38 -0.67
C MET A 311 24.50 -15.17 0.79
N ALA A 312 24.14 -13.95 1.22
CA ALA A 312 23.75 -13.66 2.59
C ALA A 312 22.69 -14.63 3.21
N PRO A 313 21.65 -15.08 2.49
CA PRO A 313 20.63 -15.98 3.03
C PRO A 313 21.13 -17.38 3.43
N ILE A 314 22.33 -17.82 3.03
CA ILE A 314 22.80 -19.20 3.25
C ILE A 314 23.20 -19.49 4.70
N SER A 315 23.16 -18.49 5.59
CA SER A 315 23.53 -18.57 7.00
C SER A 315 23.03 -19.78 7.80
N PRO A 316 21.90 -20.47 7.47
CA PRO A 316 21.50 -21.68 8.18
C PRO A 316 22.55 -22.79 8.20
N PHE A 317 23.61 -22.76 7.38
CA PHE A 317 24.74 -23.70 7.51
C PHE A 317 25.30 -23.75 8.94
N LEU A 318 25.27 -22.62 9.66
CA LEU A 318 25.66 -22.50 11.06
C LEU A 318 24.82 -23.38 12.01
N LEU A 319 23.55 -23.64 11.68
CA LEU A 319 22.67 -24.55 12.43
C LEU A 319 23.08 -26.03 12.27
N GLY A 320 24.02 -26.32 11.38
CA GLY A 320 24.67 -27.63 11.26
C GLY A 320 25.62 -27.91 12.43
N ILE A 321 26.18 -26.85 13.03
CA ILE A 321 27.07 -26.93 14.18
C ILE A 321 26.21 -26.94 15.45
N THR A 322 26.22 -28.06 16.19
CA THR A 322 25.32 -28.28 17.33
C THR A 322 25.43 -27.20 18.40
N SER A 323 26.64 -26.73 18.73
CA SER A 323 26.87 -25.68 19.72
C SER A 323 26.26 -24.35 19.27
N ILE A 324 26.50 -23.93 18.02
CA ILE A 324 25.94 -22.69 17.46
C ILE A 324 24.42 -22.78 17.38
N ARG A 325 23.88 -23.91 16.90
CA ARG A 325 22.43 -24.15 16.87
C ARG A 325 21.79 -23.97 18.24
N ARG A 326 22.38 -24.54 19.30
CA ARG A 326 21.87 -24.35 20.67
C ARG A 326 21.92 -22.87 21.06
N THR A 327 23.04 -22.19 20.84
CA THR A 327 23.20 -20.77 21.16
C THR A 327 22.16 -19.90 20.46
N VAL A 328 21.95 -20.11 19.15
CA VAL A 328 20.95 -19.38 18.34
C VAL A 328 19.54 -19.59 18.88
N VAL A 329 19.15 -20.84 19.16
CA VAL A 329 17.79 -21.15 19.64
C VAL A 329 17.53 -20.57 21.03
N HIS A 330 18.51 -20.65 21.95
CA HIS A 330 18.38 -20.08 23.29
C HIS A 330 18.35 -18.54 23.27
N ASN A 331 19.04 -17.92 22.30
CA ASN A 331 19.17 -16.47 22.19
C ASN A 331 18.44 -15.90 20.96
N ILE A 332 17.33 -16.51 20.55
CA ILE A 332 16.62 -16.11 19.31
C ILE A 332 16.24 -14.64 19.29
N ARG A 333 15.94 -14.06 20.46
CA ARG A 333 15.66 -12.62 20.61
C ARG A 333 16.83 -11.76 20.14
N LEU A 334 18.05 -12.10 20.55
CA LEU A 334 19.24 -11.38 20.14
C LEU A 334 19.45 -11.50 18.63
N VAL A 335 19.24 -12.69 18.06
CA VAL A 335 19.37 -12.92 16.62
C VAL A 335 18.38 -12.05 15.83
N HIS A 336 17.13 -11.95 16.28
CA HIS A 336 16.15 -11.04 15.67
C HIS A 336 16.51 -9.56 15.84
N PHE A 337 17.05 -9.15 16.99
CA PHE A 337 17.54 -7.77 17.16
C PHE A 337 18.71 -7.45 16.24
N LEU A 338 19.64 -8.39 16.07
CA LEU A 338 20.75 -8.25 15.12
C LEU A 338 20.24 -8.13 13.67
N SER A 339 19.15 -8.81 13.33
CA SER A 339 18.50 -8.63 12.01
C SER A 339 17.76 -7.30 11.84
N LEU A 340 17.74 -6.40 12.83
CA LEU A 340 17.23 -5.04 12.61
C LEU A 340 18.25 -4.14 11.92
N SER A 341 19.50 -4.58 11.72
CA SER A 341 20.52 -3.78 11.03
C SER A 341 20.07 -3.32 9.64
N GLY A 342 19.27 -4.12 8.92
CA GLY A 342 18.73 -3.76 7.62
C GLY A 342 17.70 -2.64 7.67
N LEU A 343 16.90 -2.55 8.75
CA LEU A 343 15.95 -1.44 8.95
C LEU A 343 16.63 -0.17 9.48
N VAL A 344 17.84 -0.28 10.02
CA VAL A 344 18.67 0.86 10.44
C VAL A 344 19.56 1.34 9.29
N ALA A 345 19.74 0.52 8.24
CA ALA A 345 20.68 0.80 7.16
C ALA A 345 20.36 2.09 6.36
N PHE A 346 19.12 2.58 6.37
CA PHE A 346 18.77 3.89 5.78
C PHE A 346 19.45 5.07 6.49
N LEU A 347 20.02 4.90 7.68
CA LEU A 347 20.84 5.93 8.34
C LEU A 347 22.29 5.94 7.83
N ILE A 348 22.67 4.97 7.00
CA ILE A 348 24.03 4.82 6.48
C ILE A 348 24.09 5.51 5.10
N PRO A 349 24.82 6.64 4.97
CA PRO A 349 24.86 7.38 3.71
C PRO A 349 25.68 6.66 2.62
N LYS A 350 26.72 5.94 3.03
CA LYS A 350 27.63 5.25 2.10
C LYS A 350 27.01 3.95 1.56
N PRO A 351 26.87 3.81 0.23
CA PRO A 351 26.35 2.61 -0.44
C PRO A 351 26.93 1.27 0.07
N GLU A 352 28.24 1.18 0.23
CA GLU A 352 28.96 -0.06 0.58
C GLU A 352 28.56 -0.54 1.98
N TYR A 353 28.57 0.37 2.94
CA TYR A 353 28.23 0.06 4.33
C TYR A 353 26.73 -0.18 4.52
N ARG A 354 25.89 0.44 3.68
CA ARG A 354 24.45 0.16 3.63
C ARG A 354 24.21 -1.28 3.17
N LEU A 355 24.87 -1.71 2.09
CA LEU A 355 24.82 -3.10 1.63
C LEU A 355 25.33 -4.07 2.70
N PHE A 356 26.43 -3.77 3.39
CA PHE A 356 26.95 -4.63 4.45
C PHE A 356 25.96 -4.82 5.60
N ALA A 357 25.31 -3.74 6.04
CA ALA A 357 24.30 -3.79 7.10
C ALA A 357 23.07 -4.62 6.69
N VAL A 358 22.63 -4.51 5.43
CA VAL A 358 21.50 -5.27 4.87
C VAL A 358 21.87 -6.73 4.63
N GLY A 359 23.08 -7.00 4.14
CA GLY A 359 23.63 -8.35 4.02
C GLY A 359 23.68 -9.07 5.37
N PHE A 360 24.22 -8.41 6.40
CA PHE A 360 24.21 -8.93 7.77
C PHE A 360 22.79 -9.15 8.29
N SER A 361 21.87 -8.24 7.98
CA SER A 361 20.45 -8.34 8.34
C SER A 361 19.83 -9.64 7.81
N ILE A 362 20.01 -9.90 6.51
CA ILE A 362 19.48 -11.10 5.85
C ILE A 362 20.16 -12.37 6.37
N PHE A 363 21.48 -12.31 6.58
CA PHE A 363 22.21 -13.39 7.22
C PHE A 363 21.60 -13.77 8.57
N MET A 364 21.34 -12.78 9.44
CA MET A 364 20.74 -13.04 10.76
C MET A 364 19.26 -13.45 10.68
N SER A 365 18.48 -12.87 9.78
CA SER A 365 17.06 -13.20 9.66
C SER A 365 16.82 -14.59 9.06
N SER A 366 17.61 -15.00 8.05
CA SER A 366 17.54 -16.36 7.50
C SER A 366 17.93 -17.41 8.53
N LEU A 367 18.88 -17.09 9.40
CA LEU A 367 19.26 -17.93 10.53
C LEU A 367 18.13 -18.04 11.56
N ALA A 368 17.51 -16.92 11.92
CA ALA A 368 16.41 -16.87 12.89
C ALA A 368 15.15 -17.61 12.41
N TRP A 369 14.71 -17.38 11.17
CA TRP A 369 13.54 -18.07 10.60
C TRP A 369 13.76 -19.58 10.50
N SER A 370 14.92 -20.01 9.99
CA SER A 370 15.29 -21.42 9.91
C SER A 370 15.33 -22.10 11.29
N ALA A 371 15.90 -21.41 12.29
CA ALA A 371 15.93 -21.89 13.66
C ALA A 371 14.52 -21.96 14.29
N THR A 372 13.66 -21.01 13.98
CA THR A 372 12.28 -20.93 14.49
C THR A 372 11.41 -22.05 13.92
N TRP A 373 11.39 -22.24 12.59
CA TRP A 373 10.64 -23.33 11.97
C TRP A 373 11.11 -24.70 12.47
N TRP A 374 12.42 -24.89 12.57
CA TRP A 374 12.96 -26.13 13.09
C TRP A 374 12.61 -26.33 14.56
N SER A 375 12.70 -25.32 15.42
CA SER A 375 12.41 -25.46 16.84
C SER A 375 10.94 -25.82 17.11
N GLU A 376 10.02 -25.26 16.33
CA GLU A 376 8.58 -25.50 16.48
C GLU A 376 8.08 -26.77 15.76
N ARG A 377 8.96 -27.54 15.10
CA ARG A 377 8.60 -28.73 14.28
C ARG A 377 7.79 -29.80 15.00
N ALA A 378 7.98 -29.92 16.32
CA ALA A 378 7.29 -30.89 17.15
C ALA A 378 5.87 -30.45 17.54
N GLN A 379 5.52 -29.18 17.30
CA GLN A 379 4.23 -28.57 17.64
C GLN A 379 3.54 -28.08 16.35
N PRO A 380 2.77 -28.93 15.65
CA PRO A 380 2.21 -28.61 14.33
C PRO A 380 1.44 -27.29 14.27
N ALA A 381 0.67 -26.96 15.32
CA ALA A 381 -0.10 -25.72 15.39
C ALA A 381 0.77 -24.46 15.47
N ARG A 382 1.88 -24.52 16.23
CA ARG A 382 2.81 -23.38 16.34
C ARG A 382 3.60 -23.23 15.06
N LEU A 383 4.12 -24.33 14.50
CA LEU A 383 4.81 -24.30 13.21
C LEU A 383 3.91 -23.73 12.11
N GLU A 384 2.65 -24.18 12.03
CA GLU A 384 1.66 -23.63 11.11
C GLU A 384 1.51 -22.11 11.30
N SER A 385 1.36 -21.65 12.54
CA SER A 385 1.28 -20.21 12.87
C SER A 385 2.52 -19.43 12.40
N ARG A 386 3.73 -19.97 12.58
CA ARG A 386 4.98 -19.35 12.10
C ARG A 386 5.05 -19.29 10.57
N ILE A 387 4.57 -20.32 9.89
CA ILE A 387 4.54 -20.34 8.42
C ILE A 387 3.46 -19.38 7.89
N SER A 388 2.27 -19.36 8.50
CA SER A 388 1.22 -18.38 8.17
C SER A 388 1.72 -16.95 8.36
N ALA A 389 2.45 -16.68 9.46
CA ALA A 389 3.06 -15.38 9.70
C ALA A 389 4.06 -14.98 8.61
N PHE A 390 4.92 -15.91 8.20
CA PHE A 390 5.89 -15.69 7.12
C PHE A 390 5.22 -15.42 5.77
N SER A 391 4.20 -16.21 5.41
CA SER A 391 3.42 -16.05 4.17
C SER A 391 2.58 -14.77 4.17
N LEU A 392 1.91 -14.43 5.28
CA LEU A 392 1.19 -13.16 5.42
C LEU A 392 2.14 -11.97 5.52
N GLY A 393 3.37 -12.16 5.98
CA GLY A 393 4.42 -11.14 5.93
C GLY A 393 4.76 -10.74 4.49
N LEU A 394 4.83 -11.70 3.57
CA LEU A 394 5.00 -11.42 2.14
C LEU A 394 3.80 -10.64 1.60
N LEU A 395 2.58 -11.11 1.89
CA LEU A 395 1.36 -10.41 1.46
C LEU A 395 1.31 -8.99 2.03
N THR A 396 1.68 -8.80 3.30
CA THR A 396 1.76 -7.48 3.94
C THR A 396 2.79 -6.60 3.24
N SER A 397 3.96 -7.15 2.88
CA SER A 397 5.00 -6.44 2.11
C SER A 397 4.50 -6.02 0.73
N SER A 398 3.81 -6.91 0.03
CA SER A 398 3.25 -6.64 -1.30
C SER A 398 2.11 -5.63 -1.25
N VAL A 399 1.22 -5.71 -0.25
CA VAL A 399 0.17 -4.70 0.01
C VAL A 399 0.77 -3.34 0.42
N ALA A 400 1.84 -3.32 1.21
CA ALA A 400 2.53 -2.08 1.57
C ALA A 400 3.16 -1.41 0.34
N LYS A 401 3.81 -2.19 -0.53
CA LYS A 401 4.30 -1.71 -1.83
C LYS A 401 3.15 -1.19 -2.70
N TYR A 402 2.03 -1.91 -2.74
CA TYR A 402 0.84 -1.47 -3.45
C TYR A 402 0.20 -0.20 -2.85
N ALA A 403 0.36 0.07 -1.56
CA ALA A 403 -0.06 1.35 -0.98
C ALA A 403 0.88 2.51 -1.35
N CYS A 404 2.16 2.20 -1.60
CA CYS A 404 3.25 3.15 -1.79
C CYS A 404 3.84 3.11 -3.21
N GLN A 405 2.98 2.93 -4.23
CA GLN A 405 3.37 2.95 -5.65
C GLN A 405 4.60 2.06 -5.96
N THR A 406 4.57 0.83 -5.45
CA THR A 406 5.57 -0.24 -5.58
C THR A 406 6.86 -0.09 -4.76
N ASN A 407 7.12 1.05 -4.13
CA ASN A 407 8.23 1.16 -3.18
C ASN A 407 7.83 0.56 -1.82
N ASN A 408 8.73 -0.20 -1.20
CA ASN A 408 8.47 -0.67 0.17
C ASN A 408 8.81 0.47 1.15
N PRO A 409 7.89 0.86 2.05
CA PRO A 409 8.09 2.03 2.91
C PRO A 409 9.18 1.84 3.96
N ILE A 410 9.70 0.63 4.18
CA ILE A 410 10.78 0.37 5.15
C ILE A 410 12.06 -0.15 4.48
N TRP A 411 12.22 0.08 3.17
CA TRP A 411 13.43 -0.28 2.46
C TRP A 411 14.64 0.52 2.93
N PRO A 412 15.84 -0.09 2.87
CA PRO A 412 17.09 0.62 3.17
C PRO A 412 17.42 1.71 2.13
N ALA A 413 16.80 1.68 0.94
CA ALA A 413 16.95 2.67 -0.14
C ALA A 413 15.87 3.76 -0.15
N VAL A 414 15.02 3.84 0.88
CA VAL A 414 14.05 4.94 1.06
C VAL A 414 14.36 5.73 2.34
N HIS A 415 13.93 6.98 2.39
CA HIS A 415 14.00 7.88 3.54
C HIS A 415 12.78 8.82 3.54
N ALA A 416 12.60 9.62 4.60
CA ALA A 416 11.37 10.40 4.80
C ALA A 416 11.00 11.28 3.58
N GLU A 417 11.98 11.95 2.97
CA GLU A 417 11.76 12.85 1.83
C GLU A 417 11.35 12.13 0.55
N ASN A 418 11.71 10.84 0.39
CA ASN A 418 11.32 10.05 -0.78
C ASN A 418 10.20 9.01 -0.49
N GLY A 419 9.54 9.12 0.66
CA GLY A 419 8.36 8.31 1.03
C GLY A 419 8.60 7.19 2.03
N GLY A 420 9.80 7.11 2.63
CA GLY A 420 10.16 6.10 3.62
C GLY A 420 9.57 6.33 5.02
N TRP A 421 9.08 5.26 5.64
CA TRP A 421 8.54 5.19 7.00
C TRP A 421 9.46 4.38 7.93
N ASN A 422 10.77 4.40 7.67
CA ASN A 422 11.75 3.53 8.32
C ASN A 422 11.74 3.60 9.85
N TYR A 423 11.60 4.80 10.45
CA TYR A 423 11.53 4.96 11.90
C TYR A 423 10.32 4.25 12.50
N THR A 424 9.12 4.46 11.94
CA THR A 424 7.90 3.74 12.33
C THR A 424 8.09 2.24 12.13
N GLY A 425 8.67 1.86 11.00
CA GLY A 425 9.04 0.50 10.66
C GLY A 425 9.88 -0.19 11.74
N LEU A 426 10.93 0.49 12.19
CA LEU A 426 11.88 0.03 13.19
C LEU A 426 11.25 -0.07 14.58
N VAL A 427 10.48 0.93 15.02
CA VAL A 427 9.80 0.92 16.33
C VAL A 427 8.82 -0.25 16.41
N LEU A 428 8.00 -0.46 15.38
CA LEU A 428 7.09 -1.60 15.31
C LEU A 428 7.85 -2.93 15.28
N ALA A 429 9.01 -3.00 14.61
CA ALA A 429 9.85 -4.20 14.60
C ALA A 429 10.39 -4.54 15.99
N ILE A 430 10.87 -3.54 16.74
CA ILE A 430 11.34 -3.71 18.13
C ILE A 430 10.21 -4.24 19.01
N VAL A 431 9.02 -3.63 18.93
CA VAL A 431 7.85 -4.07 19.70
C VAL A 431 7.44 -5.49 19.30
N ALA A 432 7.45 -5.81 18.00
CA ALA A 432 7.15 -7.15 17.49
C ALA A 432 8.14 -8.19 18.03
N ILE A 433 9.45 -7.95 17.94
CA ILE A 433 10.48 -8.85 18.48
C ILE A 433 10.27 -9.08 19.97
N LEU A 434 10.09 -8.00 20.74
CA LEU A 434 9.84 -8.08 22.18
C LEU A 434 8.59 -8.88 22.49
N ARG A 435 7.54 -8.81 21.66
CA ARG A 435 6.28 -9.53 21.83
C ARG A 435 6.42 -11.02 21.49
N VAL A 436 7.00 -11.35 20.34
CA VAL A 436 7.11 -12.71 19.80
C VAL A 436 8.04 -13.58 20.63
N THR A 437 9.13 -12.99 21.14
CA THR A 437 10.20 -13.72 21.84
C THR A 437 9.98 -13.81 23.35
N ARG A 438 8.78 -13.53 23.86
CA ARG A 438 8.45 -13.73 25.29
C ARG A 438 8.31 -15.20 25.66
N LYS A 439 7.84 -16.00 24.71
CA LYS A 439 7.76 -17.46 24.85
C LYS A 439 9.07 -18.02 24.30
N PRO A 440 9.88 -18.73 25.12
CA PRO A 440 11.12 -19.31 24.62
C PRO A 440 10.80 -20.33 23.53
N LEU A 441 11.68 -20.45 22.54
CA LEU A 441 11.65 -21.60 21.64
C LEU A 441 11.88 -22.85 22.47
N ASP A 442 11.08 -23.89 22.25
CA ASP A 442 11.19 -25.14 22.97
C ASP A 442 11.82 -26.21 22.06
N PRO A 443 13.16 -26.35 22.02
CA PRO A 443 13.82 -27.37 21.22
C PRO A 443 13.69 -28.78 21.79
N ARG A 444 12.97 -28.99 22.92
CA ARG A 444 13.00 -30.26 23.66
C ARG A 444 12.50 -31.43 22.82
N ASN A 445 13.19 -32.56 23.03
CA ASN A 445 12.87 -33.89 22.53
C ASN A 445 11.60 -34.51 23.18
N ASP A 446 10.75 -33.73 23.81
CA ASP A 446 9.72 -34.22 24.75
C ASP A 446 8.30 -34.08 24.20
N VAL A 447 8.12 -34.29 22.89
CA VAL A 447 6.82 -34.81 22.40
C VAL A 447 6.99 -36.32 22.27
N PRO A 448 6.44 -37.12 23.21
CA PRO A 448 6.48 -38.57 23.11
C PRO A 448 5.94 -39.01 21.75
N GLY A 449 6.79 -39.63 20.92
CA GLY A 449 6.41 -40.15 19.60
C GLY A 449 6.86 -39.35 18.37
N TYR A 450 7.52 -38.19 18.50
CA TYR A 450 8.13 -37.52 17.33
C TYR A 450 9.34 -38.32 16.82
N LYS A 451 9.18 -38.98 15.66
CA LYS A 451 10.28 -39.68 14.98
C LYS A 451 10.93 -38.74 13.96
N ALA A 452 12.25 -38.58 14.05
CA ALA A 452 13.00 -37.89 13.00
C ALA A 452 12.78 -38.59 11.65
N VAL A 453 12.56 -37.81 10.59
CA VAL A 453 12.37 -38.35 9.24
C VAL A 453 13.70 -38.96 8.77
N SER A 454 13.66 -40.25 8.42
CA SER A 454 14.79 -40.96 7.81
C SER A 454 14.81 -40.72 6.30
N GLY A 455 15.96 -40.37 5.74
CA GLY A 455 16.14 -40.17 4.29
C GLY A 455 16.92 -38.91 3.96
N SER A 456 17.11 -38.66 2.65
CA SER A 456 17.78 -37.45 2.17
C SER A 456 16.89 -36.22 2.38
N SER A 457 17.45 -35.16 2.98
CA SER A 457 16.80 -33.86 3.12
C SER A 457 16.88 -33.01 1.85
N PHE A 458 17.61 -33.47 0.83
CA PHE A 458 17.89 -32.70 -0.38
C PHE A 458 16.64 -32.37 -1.21
N PRO A 459 15.69 -33.31 -1.46
CA PRO A 459 14.48 -32.96 -2.19
C PRO A 459 13.58 -31.97 -1.43
N ALA A 460 13.56 -32.02 -0.09
CA ALA A 460 12.87 -31.01 0.73
C ALA A 460 13.55 -29.63 0.63
N ALA A 461 14.88 -29.61 0.56
CA ALA A 461 15.66 -28.38 0.37
C ALA A 461 15.38 -27.75 -1.00
N LEU A 462 15.36 -28.54 -2.09
CA LEU A 462 14.97 -28.06 -3.42
C LEU A 462 13.52 -27.54 -3.41
N GLY A 463 12.60 -28.26 -2.76
CA GLY A 463 11.21 -27.81 -2.57
C GLY A 463 11.11 -26.42 -1.94
N PHE A 464 11.87 -26.20 -0.88
CA PHE A 464 11.97 -24.89 -0.23
C PHE A 464 12.60 -23.84 -1.16
N ALA A 465 13.66 -24.19 -1.90
CA ALA A 465 14.33 -23.29 -2.83
C ALA A 465 13.39 -22.77 -3.93
N GLY A 466 12.68 -23.68 -4.61
CA GLY A 466 11.73 -23.33 -5.67
C GLY A 466 10.54 -22.52 -5.15
N LEU A 467 10.02 -22.87 -3.96
CA LEU A 467 8.97 -22.09 -3.31
C LEU A 467 9.42 -20.67 -2.96
N MET A 468 10.57 -20.53 -2.28
CA MET A 468 11.13 -19.22 -1.90
C MET A 468 11.40 -18.36 -3.13
N PHE A 469 11.94 -18.96 -4.19
CA PHE A 469 12.19 -18.27 -5.45
C PHE A 469 10.87 -17.79 -6.06
N GLY A 470 9.88 -18.66 -6.26
CA GLY A 470 8.59 -18.25 -6.84
C GLY A 470 7.83 -17.22 -6.01
N MET A 471 7.88 -17.32 -4.68
CA MET A 471 7.32 -16.29 -3.78
C MET A 471 8.03 -14.95 -3.93
N HIS A 472 9.36 -14.95 -4.09
CA HIS A 472 10.13 -13.72 -4.26
C HIS A 472 9.97 -13.13 -5.67
N SER A 473 10.19 -13.92 -6.73
CA SER A 473 10.20 -13.44 -8.12
C SER A 473 8.83 -13.03 -8.62
N LEU A 474 7.73 -13.61 -8.13
CA LEU A 474 6.39 -13.39 -8.71
C LEU A 474 5.40 -12.71 -7.77
N LEU A 475 5.57 -12.83 -6.44
CA LEU A 475 4.53 -12.43 -5.47
C LEU A 475 4.96 -11.28 -4.53
N SER A 476 6.21 -10.82 -4.64
CA SER A 476 6.70 -9.70 -3.82
C SER A 476 6.26 -8.32 -4.31
N ASP A 477 5.57 -8.27 -5.45
CA ASP A 477 4.78 -7.13 -5.92
C ASP A 477 3.57 -7.63 -6.70
N SER A 478 2.47 -6.90 -6.66
CA SER A 478 1.23 -7.28 -7.35
C SER A 478 1.29 -7.11 -8.87
N SER A 479 2.18 -6.25 -9.37
CA SER A 479 2.26 -5.88 -10.78
C SER A 479 3.28 -6.70 -11.57
N THR A 480 4.16 -7.48 -10.92
CA THR A 480 5.17 -8.29 -11.61
C THR A 480 4.57 -9.22 -12.67
N MET A 481 3.60 -10.05 -12.32
CA MET A 481 2.96 -10.95 -13.31
C MET A 481 2.11 -10.21 -14.35
N ILE A 482 1.67 -8.99 -14.06
CA ILE A 482 0.95 -8.14 -15.02
C ILE A 482 1.92 -7.65 -16.09
N SER A 483 3.11 -7.19 -15.70
CA SER A 483 4.15 -6.75 -16.64
C SER A 483 4.61 -7.86 -17.57
N TRP A 484 4.62 -9.13 -17.14
CA TRP A 484 4.97 -10.28 -17.99
C TRP A 484 4.01 -10.49 -19.16
N VAL A 485 2.75 -10.09 -19.00
CA VAL A 485 1.66 -10.34 -19.96
C VAL A 485 1.19 -9.06 -20.66
N TRP A 486 1.91 -7.96 -20.43
CA TRP A 486 1.66 -6.66 -21.02
C TRP A 486 2.22 -6.59 -22.44
N GLU A 487 1.47 -5.96 -23.36
CA GLU A 487 1.81 -5.83 -24.79
C GLU A 487 1.37 -4.46 -25.34
N GLY A 488 1.24 -3.44 -24.47
CA GLY A 488 0.89 -2.08 -24.90
C GLY A 488 -0.62 -1.80 -25.13
N PHE A 489 -0.90 -0.81 -25.98
CA PHE A 489 -2.22 -0.27 -26.28
C PHE A 489 -2.75 -0.77 -27.64
N PRO A 490 -4.08 -0.92 -27.81
CA PRO A 490 -5.12 -0.74 -26.80
C PRO A 490 -5.03 -1.81 -25.70
N ILE A 491 -5.38 -1.43 -24.47
CA ILE A 491 -5.27 -2.31 -23.30
C ILE A 491 -6.19 -3.52 -23.46
N ARG A 492 -5.60 -4.71 -23.62
CA ARG A 492 -6.31 -6.00 -23.75
C ARG A 492 -6.18 -6.90 -22.52
N GLY A 493 -5.32 -6.53 -21.57
CA GLY A 493 -4.95 -7.33 -20.41
C GLY A 493 -5.21 -6.62 -19.08
N PRO A 494 -4.73 -7.21 -17.97
CA PRO A 494 -4.73 -6.53 -16.68
C PRO A 494 -3.81 -5.30 -16.68
N ILE A 495 -4.03 -4.42 -15.71
CA ILE A 495 -3.22 -3.23 -15.41
C ILE A 495 -2.93 -3.21 -13.91
N ALA A 496 -1.83 -2.57 -13.48
CA ALA A 496 -1.35 -2.61 -12.10
C ALA A 496 -2.46 -2.26 -11.07
N VAL A 497 -3.24 -1.21 -11.33
CA VAL A 497 -4.41 -0.83 -10.53
C VAL A 497 -5.66 -0.82 -11.41
N PRO A 498 -6.75 -1.51 -11.06
CA PRO A 498 -6.99 -2.24 -9.79
C PRO A 498 -6.57 -3.72 -9.81
N HIS A 499 -6.16 -4.27 -10.96
CA HIS A 499 -6.07 -5.73 -11.14
C HIS A 499 -4.95 -6.39 -10.33
N GLY A 500 -3.95 -5.65 -9.85
CA GLY A 500 -2.95 -6.15 -8.90
C GLY A 500 -3.57 -6.77 -7.65
N ASN A 501 -4.73 -6.31 -7.20
CA ASN A 501 -5.45 -6.89 -6.06
C ASN A 501 -5.95 -8.33 -6.33
N TYR A 502 -6.09 -8.76 -7.59
CA TYR A 502 -6.43 -10.15 -7.91
C TYR A 502 -5.30 -11.10 -7.52
N THR A 503 -4.04 -10.64 -7.59
CA THR A 503 -2.89 -11.38 -7.07
C THR A 503 -3.00 -11.57 -5.55
N PHE A 504 -3.43 -10.55 -4.81
CA PHE A 504 -3.64 -10.66 -3.36
C PHE A 504 -4.75 -11.64 -3.00
N LEU A 505 -5.87 -11.61 -3.75
CA LEU A 505 -6.96 -12.56 -3.58
C LEU A 505 -6.48 -13.99 -3.85
N ALA A 506 -5.71 -14.22 -4.92
CA ALA A 506 -5.12 -15.51 -5.24
C ALA A 506 -4.14 -15.99 -4.15
N MET A 507 -3.28 -15.10 -3.64
CA MET A 507 -2.38 -15.42 -2.52
C MET A 507 -3.14 -15.82 -1.26
N GLY A 508 -4.22 -15.10 -0.94
CA GLY A 508 -5.09 -15.38 0.20
C GLY A 508 -5.82 -16.71 0.07
N LEU A 509 -6.43 -16.96 -1.10
CA LEU A 509 -7.08 -18.23 -1.42
C LEU A 509 -6.10 -19.40 -1.33
N GLY A 510 -4.90 -19.24 -1.89
CA GLY A 510 -3.84 -20.23 -1.81
C GLY A 510 -3.48 -20.57 -0.37
N LEU A 511 -3.20 -19.56 0.46
CA LEU A 511 -2.89 -19.78 1.87
C LEU A 511 -4.04 -20.51 2.60
N LEU A 512 -5.30 -20.15 2.35
CA LEU A 512 -6.45 -20.86 2.92
C LEU A 512 -6.51 -22.33 2.47
N ILE A 513 -6.26 -22.62 1.19
CA ILE A 513 -6.18 -24.00 0.69
C ILE A 513 -5.06 -24.77 1.40
N GLY A 514 -3.88 -24.17 1.55
CA GLY A 514 -2.75 -24.78 2.25
C GLY A 514 -3.03 -25.11 3.72
N LEU A 515 -3.79 -24.25 4.41
CA LEU A 515 -4.12 -24.42 5.84
C LEU A 515 -5.28 -25.38 6.11
N TYR A 516 -6.31 -25.37 5.25
CA TYR A 516 -7.51 -26.20 5.44
C TYR A 516 -7.47 -27.53 4.70
N TYR A 517 -6.78 -27.57 3.56
CA TYR A 517 -6.69 -28.73 2.67
C TYR A 517 -5.22 -29.09 2.37
N PRO A 518 -4.34 -29.25 3.37
CA PRO A 518 -2.91 -29.55 3.14
C PRO A 518 -2.69 -30.86 2.39
N ALA A 519 -3.61 -31.82 2.53
CA ALA A 519 -3.57 -33.09 1.80
C ALA A 519 -3.82 -32.91 0.29
N PHE A 520 -4.65 -31.94 -0.09
CA PHE A 520 -4.89 -31.56 -1.49
C PHE A 520 -3.72 -30.74 -2.04
N ALA A 521 -3.23 -29.77 -1.25
CA ALA A 521 -2.12 -28.89 -1.62
C ALA A 521 -0.82 -29.64 -1.98
N ARG A 522 -0.61 -30.83 -1.40
CA ARG A 522 0.54 -31.70 -1.69
C ARG A 522 0.34 -32.70 -2.83
N THR A 523 -0.80 -32.71 -3.50
CA THR A 523 -1.06 -33.68 -4.58
C THR A 523 -0.29 -33.33 -5.85
N TRP A 524 0.10 -34.35 -6.63
CA TRP A 524 0.65 -34.15 -7.97
C TRP A 524 -0.33 -33.47 -8.92
N THR A 525 -1.64 -33.65 -8.72
CA THR A 525 -2.68 -32.97 -9.50
C THR A 525 -2.65 -31.46 -9.29
N PHE A 526 -2.65 -31.01 -8.03
CA PHE A 526 -2.62 -29.57 -7.74
C PHE A 526 -1.27 -28.94 -8.11
N TYR A 527 -0.16 -29.66 -7.93
CA TYR A 527 1.13 -29.30 -8.52
C TYR A 527 1.06 -29.16 -10.04
N GLY A 528 0.40 -30.08 -10.75
CA GLY A 528 0.19 -30.00 -12.19
C GLY A 528 -0.59 -28.77 -12.62
N ILE A 529 -1.61 -28.35 -11.85
CA ILE A 529 -2.32 -27.09 -12.07
C ILE A 529 -1.38 -25.89 -11.91
N GLY A 530 -0.55 -25.87 -10.86
CA GLY A 530 0.47 -24.84 -10.67
C GLY A 530 1.48 -24.79 -11.82
N ALA A 531 1.95 -25.95 -12.31
CA ALA A 531 2.87 -26.06 -13.43
C ALA A 531 2.25 -25.59 -14.76
N LEU A 532 0.98 -25.92 -15.00
CA LEU A 532 0.23 -25.36 -16.12
C LEU A 532 0.06 -23.85 -15.98
N GLY A 533 -0.19 -23.34 -14.77
CA GLY A 533 -0.24 -21.91 -14.51
C GLY A 533 1.09 -21.20 -14.84
N ALA A 534 2.21 -21.80 -14.44
CA ALA A 534 3.55 -21.33 -14.80
C ALA A 534 3.79 -21.32 -16.32
N ALA A 535 3.39 -22.39 -17.02
CA ALA A 535 3.49 -22.46 -18.48
C ALA A 535 2.61 -21.38 -19.15
N PHE A 536 1.40 -21.17 -18.64
CA PHE A 536 0.48 -20.17 -19.17
C PHE A 536 1.02 -18.75 -19.01
N LEU A 537 1.54 -18.41 -17.82
CA LEU A 537 2.16 -17.11 -17.55
C LEU A 537 3.38 -16.85 -18.45
N THR A 538 4.14 -17.90 -18.78
CA THR A 538 5.36 -17.78 -19.59
C THR A 538 5.05 -17.68 -21.09
N ALA A 539 4.03 -18.40 -21.57
CA ALA A 539 3.79 -18.58 -23.00
C ALA A 539 2.65 -17.74 -23.59
N PHE A 540 1.78 -17.14 -22.76
CA PHE A 540 0.64 -16.36 -23.22
C PHE A 540 0.64 -14.95 -22.64
N SER A 541 0.11 -13.99 -23.41
CA SER A 541 -0.05 -12.59 -23.00
C SER A 541 -1.48 -12.30 -22.53
N HIS A 542 -1.71 -11.06 -22.08
CA HIS A 542 -2.99 -10.53 -21.62
C HIS A 542 -3.64 -11.36 -20.48
N TRP A 543 -4.97 -11.41 -20.45
CA TRP A 543 -5.74 -12.16 -19.44
C TRP A 543 -5.42 -13.65 -19.40
N SER A 544 -5.16 -14.30 -20.53
CA SER A 544 -4.85 -15.73 -20.58
C SER A 544 -3.58 -16.07 -19.81
N GLY A 545 -2.50 -15.30 -20.02
CA GLY A 545 -1.28 -15.42 -19.23
C GLY A 545 -1.51 -15.07 -17.75
N PHE A 546 -2.28 -14.00 -17.48
CA PHE A 546 -2.55 -13.59 -16.10
C PHE A 546 -3.36 -14.62 -15.30
N TYR A 547 -4.35 -15.28 -15.91
CA TYR A 547 -5.07 -16.38 -15.25
C TYR A 547 -4.12 -17.54 -14.88
N GLY A 548 -3.13 -17.81 -15.73
CA GLY A 548 -2.03 -18.72 -15.41
C GLY A 548 -1.23 -18.26 -14.19
N GLY A 549 -0.87 -16.96 -14.15
CA GLY A 549 -0.22 -16.32 -13.00
C GLY A 549 -1.02 -16.41 -11.70
N LEU A 550 -2.34 -16.17 -11.74
CA LEU A 550 -3.22 -16.29 -10.58
C LEU A 550 -3.33 -17.75 -10.08
N ALA A 551 -3.39 -18.72 -10.99
CA ALA A 551 -3.35 -20.14 -10.64
C ALA A 551 -2.02 -20.52 -9.97
N LEU A 552 -0.90 -20.03 -10.50
CA LEU A 552 0.42 -20.23 -9.93
C LEU A 552 0.57 -19.57 -8.56
N ALA A 553 0.11 -18.32 -8.38
CA ALA A 553 0.12 -17.61 -7.10
C ALA A 553 -0.69 -18.36 -6.02
N THR A 554 -1.88 -18.84 -6.40
CA THR A 554 -2.72 -19.68 -5.54
C THR A 554 -1.97 -20.95 -5.12
N TYR A 555 -1.31 -21.60 -6.08
CA TYR A 555 -0.55 -22.83 -5.82
C TYR A 555 0.67 -22.59 -4.92
N LEU A 556 1.50 -21.57 -5.19
CA LEU A 556 2.67 -21.24 -4.38
C LEU A 556 2.30 -20.98 -2.92
N MET A 557 1.26 -20.17 -2.68
CA MET A 557 0.80 -19.86 -1.33
C MET A 557 0.15 -21.05 -0.62
N ALA A 558 -0.49 -21.95 -1.36
CA ALA A 558 -1.02 -23.21 -0.82
C ALA A 558 0.08 -24.23 -0.51
N ALA A 559 1.15 -24.27 -1.31
CA ALA A 559 2.30 -25.14 -1.10
C ALA A 559 3.16 -24.68 0.09
N ALA A 560 3.13 -23.40 0.46
CA ALA A 560 3.99 -22.85 1.50
C ALA A 560 3.87 -23.55 2.88
N PRO A 561 2.68 -23.74 3.48
CA PRO A 561 2.52 -24.51 4.71
C PRO A 561 3.03 -25.95 4.61
N VAL A 562 2.86 -26.58 3.44
CA VAL A 562 3.25 -27.97 3.19
C VAL A 562 4.76 -28.11 3.08
N LEU A 563 5.40 -27.32 2.21
CA LEU A 563 6.81 -27.48 1.86
C LEU A 563 7.74 -26.95 2.95
N ILE A 564 7.43 -25.79 3.55
CA ILE A 564 8.20 -25.28 4.68
C ILE A 564 8.03 -26.21 5.90
N GLY A 565 6.79 -26.67 6.13
CA GLY A 565 6.49 -27.62 7.20
C GLY A 565 7.21 -28.96 7.04
N ASN A 566 7.35 -29.45 5.80
CA ASN A 566 8.13 -30.65 5.49
C ASN A 566 9.64 -30.41 5.68
N ALA A 567 10.19 -29.30 5.17
CA ALA A 567 11.61 -28.96 5.32
C ALA A 567 12.03 -28.86 6.79
N ALA A 568 11.18 -28.30 7.65
CA ALA A 568 11.42 -28.15 9.09
C ALA A 568 11.58 -29.48 9.85
N ARG A 569 11.13 -30.60 9.29
CA ARG A 569 11.26 -31.94 9.91
C ARG A 569 12.67 -32.51 9.83
N TYR A 570 13.47 -32.03 8.88
CA TYR A 570 14.83 -32.48 8.63
C TYR A 570 15.88 -31.63 9.40
N PRO A 571 17.16 -32.06 9.45
CA PRO A 571 18.22 -31.29 10.07
C PRO A 571 18.38 -29.88 9.45
N PRO A 572 18.25 -28.80 10.24
CA PRO A 572 18.03 -27.46 9.70
C PRO A 572 19.25 -26.93 8.95
N GLY A 573 20.45 -27.25 9.44
CA GLY A 573 21.68 -26.75 8.84
C GLY A 573 22.04 -27.37 7.49
N ARG A 574 21.53 -28.55 7.15
CA ARG A 574 21.71 -29.13 5.81
C ARG A 574 20.55 -28.72 4.90
N THR A 575 19.32 -28.79 5.40
CA THR A 575 18.11 -28.53 4.61
C THR A 575 17.98 -27.06 4.21
N PHE A 576 18.01 -26.13 5.16
CA PHE A 576 17.81 -24.72 4.86
C PHE A 576 19.05 -24.08 4.22
N PHE A 577 20.26 -24.56 4.53
CA PHE A 577 21.46 -24.16 3.80
C PHE A 577 21.35 -24.51 2.31
N ALA A 578 21.09 -25.78 1.99
CA ALA A 578 20.92 -26.20 0.60
C ALA A 578 19.73 -25.49 -0.04
N GLY A 579 18.63 -25.29 0.70
CA GLY A 579 17.46 -24.57 0.21
C GLY A 579 17.77 -23.13 -0.18
N PHE A 580 18.43 -22.35 0.67
CA PHE A 580 18.85 -20.99 0.33
C PHE A 580 19.95 -20.94 -0.75
N LEU A 581 20.86 -21.91 -0.77
CA LEU A 581 21.89 -22.01 -1.82
C LEU A 581 21.25 -22.20 -3.20
N PHE A 582 20.34 -23.16 -3.34
CA PHE A 582 19.66 -23.41 -4.62
C PHE A 582 18.65 -22.31 -4.97
N TYR A 583 18.06 -21.64 -3.98
CA TYR A 583 17.30 -20.41 -4.19
C TYR A 583 18.19 -19.31 -4.79
N ASN A 584 19.40 -19.11 -4.26
CA ASN A 584 20.35 -18.14 -4.80
C ASN A 584 20.82 -18.50 -6.22
N ILE A 585 20.98 -19.79 -6.53
CA ILE A 585 21.27 -20.23 -7.90
C ILE A 585 20.13 -19.84 -8.84
N LEU A 586 18.86 -20.01 -8.44
CA LEU A 586 17.72 -19.56 -9.24
C LEU A 586 17.66 -18.03 -9.36
N VAL A 587 18.01 -17.28 -8.31
CA VAL A 587 18.12 -15.81 -8.36
C VAL A 587 19.19 -15.38 -9.36
N LEU A 588 20.38 -15.99 -9.33
CA LEU A 588 21.46 -15.71 -10.28
C LEU A 588 21.04 -16.08 -11.72
N ALA A 589 20.44 -17.25 -11.91
CA ALA A 589 19.91 -17.67 -13.21
C ALA A 589 18.88 -16.69 -13.76
N HIS A 590 17.99 -16.16 -12.90
CA HIS A 590 17.01 -15.13 -13.26
C HIS A 590 17.64 -13.80 -13.67
N VAL A 591 18.81 -13.44 -13.11
CA VAL A 591 19.56 -12.24 -13.53
C VAL A 591 20.26 -12.48 -14.86
N TRP A 592 20.84 -13.66 -15.04
CA TRP A 592 21.58 -14.01 -16.24
C TRP A 592 20.71 -14.09 -17.50
N THR A 593 19.37 -14.21 -17.38
CA THR A 593 18.50 -14.16 -18.57
C THR A 593 18.46 -12.80 -19.24
N VAL A 594 18.84 -11.72 -18.56
CA VAL A 594 18.93 -10.35 -19.11
C VAL A 594 20.36 -9.82 -19.10
N ALA A 595 21.11 -10.05 -18.02
CA ALA A 595 22.50 -9.58 -17.90
C ALA A 595 23.52 -10.49 -18.60
N TYR A 596 23.09 -11.31 -19.56
CA TYR A 596 23.92 -12.36 -20.18
C TYR A 596 25.18 -11.80 -20.87
N ALA A 597 25.15 -10.55 -21.34
CA ALA A 597 26.29 -9.88 -21.96
C ALA A 597 27.41 -9.55 -20.95
N PHE A 598 27.09 -9.38 -19.67
CA PHE A 598 28.03 -8.89 -18.65
C PHE A 598 28.64 -9.94 -17.74
N VAL A 599 28.08 -11.15 -17.75
CA VAL A 599 28.40 -12.18 -16.74
C VAL A 599 29.07 -13.39 -17.39
N PRO A 600 30.15 -13.93 -16.81
CA PRO A 600 30.76 -15.16 -17.30
C PRO A 600 29.76 -16.31 -17.33
N GLY A 601 29.59 -16.94 -18.50
CA GLY A 601 28.60 -18.01 -18.70
C GLY A 601 27.17 -17.50 -18.95
N GLY A 602 26.94 -16.18 -18.91
CA GLY A 602 25.68 -15.53 -19.23
C GLY A 602 25.06 -15.95 -20.57
N PRO A 603 25.82 -16.07 -21.68
CA PRO A 603 25.27 -16.49 -22.96
C PRO A 603 24.53 -17.84 -22.95
N LEU A 604 24.81 -18.72 -21.98
CA LEU A 604 24.08 -19.99 -21.82
C LEU A 604 22.65 -19.81 -21.32
N MET A 605 22.36 -18.69 -20.65
CA MET A 605 21.06 -18.36 -20.07
C MET A 605 20.33 -17.27 -20.86
N ARG A 606 20.92 -16.78 -21.95
CA ARG A 606 20.35 -15.73 -22.80
C ARG A 606 18.91 -16.08 -23.15
N GLU A 607 17.98 -15.20 -22.77
CA GLU A 607 16.56 -15.29 -23.11
C GLU A 607 15.83 -16.55 -22.54
N HIS A 608 16.45 -17.30 -21.64
CA HIS A 608 15.92 -18.58 -21.12
C HIS A 608 15.14 -18.44 -19.80
N THR A 609 14.16 -17.52 -19.76
CA THR A 609 13.23 -17.43 -18.61
C THR A 609 12.38 -18.71 -18.46
N ASP A 610 12.11 -19.41 -19.56
CA ASP A 610 11.43 -20.71 -19.58
C ASP A 610 12.20 -21.78 -18.79
N TRP A 611 13.53 -21.80 -18.87
CA TRP A 611 14.38 -22.72 -18.08
C TRP A 611 14.32 -22.39 -16.60
N VAL A 612 14.34 -21.11 -16.23
CA VAL A 612 14.24 -20.66 -14.84
C VAL A 612 12.88 -21.07 -14.24
N MET A 613 11.78 -20.84 -14.97
CA MET A 613 10.43 -21.26 -14.56
C MET A 613 10.32 -22.78 -14.45
N THR A 614 10.91 -23.52 -15.40
CA THR A 614 10.94 -24.99 -15.37
C THR A 614 11.72 -25.50 -14.16
N ALA A 615 12.91 -24.96 -13.89
CA ALA A 615 13.73 -25.33 -12.74
C ALA A 615 13.01 -25.03 -11.41
N MET A 616 12.35 -23.87 -11.29
CA MET A 616 11.52 -23.54 -10.13
C MET A 616 10.44 -24.60 -9.89
N MET A 617 9.67 -24.98 -10.93
CA MET A 617 8.61 -25.97 -10.79
C MET A 617 9.18 -27.37 -10.49
N LEU A 618 10.27 -27.78 -11.14
CA LEU A 618 10.94 -29.06 -10.84
C LEU A 618 11.42 -29.13 -9.39
N PHE A 619 11.98 -28.04 -8.86
CA PHE A 619 12.43 -27.94 -7.48
C PHE A 619 11.25 -28.07 -6.51
N ILE A 620 10.14 -27.38 -6.76
CA ILE A 620 8.89 -27.55 -6.02
C ILE A 620 8.41 -29.01 -6.11
N GLY A 621 8.47 -29.64 -7.28
CA GLY A 621 8.12 -31.05 -7.49
C GLY A 621 8.95 -32.00 -6.63
N CYS A 622 10.25 -31.76 -6.47
CA CYS A 622 11.10 -32.48 -5.52
C CYS A 622 10.61 -32.33 -4.07
N GLY A 623 10.14 -31.14 -3.71
CA GLY A 623 9.49 -30.86 -2.42
C GLY A 623 8.22 -31.67 -2.20
N ILE A 624 7.34 -31.73 -3.21
CA ILE A 624 6.10 -32.50 -3.20
C ILE A 624 6.38 -34.00 -3.07
N PHE A 625 7.38 -34.49 -3.81
CA PHE A 625 7.86 -35.87 -3.67
C PHE A 625 8.30 -36.16 -2.24
N SER A 626 9.13 -35.30 -1.63
CA SER A 626 9.57 -35.48 -0.24
C SER A 626 8.41 -35.44 0.76
N ALA A 627 7.49 -34.48 0.60
CA ALA A 627 6.34 -34.31 1.50
C ALA A 627 5.38 -35.50 1.44
N THR A 628 5.25 -36.14 0.27
CA THR A 628 4.42 -37.33 0.07
C THR A 628 5.12 -38.59 0.57
N ALA A 629 6.43 -38.75 0.29
CA ALA A 629 7.21 -39.91 0.71
C ALA A 629 7.43 -39.99 2.23
N SER A 630 7.47 -38.84 2.91
CA SER A 630 7.68 -38.75 4.36
C SER A 630 6.42 -39.04 5.20
N GLU A 631 5.32 -39.44 4.58
CA GLU A 631 4.08 -39.77 5.27
C GLU A 631 4.11 -41.20 5.84
N THR A 632 4.18 -41.31 7.17
CA THR A 632 3.95 -42.59 7.86
C THR A 632 2.48 -43.02 7.72
N LYS A 633 2.24 -44.29 7.37
CA LYS A 633 0.91 -44.94 7.26
C LYS A 633 -0.09 -44.41 8.30
N ARG A 634 -1.22 -43.87 7.81
CA ARG A 634 -2.45 -43.44 8.53
C ARG A 634 -2.42 -43.73 10.04
N SER A 635 -2.00 -42.75 10.84
CA SER A 635 -2.52 -42.64 12.20
C SER A 635 -3.90 -41.99 12.13
N LYS A 636 -4.83 -42.41 13.00
CA LYS A 636 -6.18 -41.83 13.09
C LYS A 636 -6.07 -40.29 13.17
N PRO A 637 -6.97 -39.52 12.52
CA PRO A 637 -6.96 -38.07 12.64
C PRO A 637 -6.99 -37.72 14.13
N ALA A 638 -5.92 -37.07 14.61
CA ALA A 638 -5.90 -36.56 15.98
C ALA A 638 -7.07 -35.59 16.15
N PRO A 639 -7.79 -35.62 17.29
CA PRO A 639 -8.90 -34.70 17.51
C PRO A 639 -8.42 -33.25 17.34
N ALA A 640 -9.26 -32.42 16.71
CA ALA A 640 -8.93 -31.03 16.41
C ALA A 640 -8.54 -30.29 17.70
N ASN A 641 -7.27 -29.88 17.80
CA ASN A 641 -6.77 -29.15 18.96
C ASN A 641 -7.47 -27.77 19.03
N PRO A 642 -8.28 -27.48 20.06
CA PRO A 642 -9.00 -26.21 20.19
C PRO A 642 -8.06 -24.99 20.21
N TYR A 643 -6.84 -25.15 20.73
CA TYR A 643 -5.82 -24.10 20.74
C TYR A 643 -5.32 -23.76 19.33
N ALA A 644 -5.07 -24.79 18.50
CA ALA A 644 -4.65 -24.61 17.11
C ALA A 644 -5.70 -23.87 16.29
N ARG A 645 -6.98 -24.23 16.50
CA ARG A 645 -8.13 -23.59 15.85
C ARG A 645 -8.25 -22.12 16.22
N LYS A 646 -8.07 -21.79 17.51
CA LYS A 646 -8.08 -20.41 18.00
C LYS A 646 -6.92 -19.60 17.43
N GLN A 647 -5.71 -20.13 17.34
CA GLN A 647 -4.58 -19.39 16.75
C GLN A 647 -4.83 -19.11 15.26
N ARG A 648 -5.27 -20.11 14.50
CA ARG A 648 -5.55 -19.99 13.05
C ARG A 648 -6.54 -18.86 12.74
N SER A 649 -7.61 -18.68 13.55
CA SER A 649 -8.62 -17.64 13.29
C SER A 649 -8.03 -16.23 13.31
N HIS A 650 -7.00 -15.96 14.13
CA HIS A 650 -6.37 -14.64 14.19
C HIS A 650 -5.61 -14.29 12.90
N TYR A 651 -4.85 -15.24 12.35
CA TYR A 651 -4.18 -15.03 11.05
C TYR A 651 -5.18 -14.88 9.90
N ILE A 652 -6.36 -15.51 9.98
CA ILE A 652 -7.43 -15.32 9.01
C ILE A 652 -8.05 -13.93 9.12
N TYR A 653 -8.26 -13.40 10.34
CA TYR A 653 -8.71 -12.01 10.50
C TYR A 653 -7.70 -11.02 9.93
N ILE A 654 -6.39 -11.27 10.13
CA ILE A 654 -5.33 -10.45 9.51
C ILE A 654 -5.42 -10.56 7.98
N LEU A 655 -5.56 -11.77 7.43
CA LEU A 655 -5.74 -11.98 6.00
C LEU A 655 -6.94 -11.20 5.45
N VAL A 656 -8.11 -11.30 6.08
CA VAL A 656 -9.31 -10.54 5.67
C VAL A 656 -9.05 -9.04 5.74
N GLY A 657 -8.40 -8.55 6.79
CA GLY A 657 -7.99 -7.15 6.89
C GLY A 657 -7.08 -6.71 5.74
N LEU A 658 -6.11 -7.53 5.36
CA LEU A 658 -5.22 -7.27 4.22
C LEU A 658 -5.97 -7.28 2.88
N GLN A 659 -6.95 -8.18 2.68
CA GLN A 659 -7.76 -8.20 1.47
C GLN A 659 -8.65 -6.94 1.35
N LEU A 660 -9.25 -6.52 2.47
CA LEU A 660 -10.01 -5.28 2.52
C LEU A 660 -9.12 -4.07 2.27
N LEU A 661 -7.93 -4.03 2.87
CA LEU A 661 -6.95 -2.97 2.65
C LEU A 661 -6.51 -2.91 1.18
N GLY A 662 -6.20 -4.06 0.56
CA GLY A 662 -5.86 -4.15 -0.86
C GLY A 662 -6.98 -3.62 -1.76
N ALA A 663 -8.23 -4.03 -1.50
CA ALA A 663 -9.40 -3.53 -2.23
C ALA A 663 -9.63 -2.02 -2.02
N SER A 664 -9.45 -1.51 -0.80
CA SER A 664 -9.53 -0.07 -0.51
C SER A 664 -8.45 0.72 -1.24
N ILE A 665 -7.20 0.23 -1.27
CA ILE A 665 -6.11 0.86 -2.02
C ILE A 665 -6.42 0.86 -3.51
N SER A 666 -6.93 -0.23 -4.08
CA SER A 666 -7.32 -0.28 -5.49
C SER A 666 -8.40 0.74 -5.84
N TYR A 667 -9.35 0.98 -4.93
CA TYR A 667 -10.37 2.01 -5.10
C TYR A 667 -9.77 3.43 -5.03
N LEU A 668 -8.89 3.68 -4.06
CA LEU A 668 -8.26 5.00 -3.86
C LEU A 668 -7.25 5.36 -4.95
N ARG A 669 -6.50 4.38 -5.48
CA ARG A 669 -5.51 4.56 -6.55
C ARG A 669 -6.09 4.33 -7.95
N PHE A 670 -7.41 4.17 -8.09
CA PHE A 670 -8.00 3.94 -9.41
C PHE A 670 -7.62 5.10 -10.34
N PRO A 671 -7.07 4.83 -11.55
CA PRO A 671 -6.50 5.88 -12.39
C PRO A 671 -7.48 7.04 -12.62
N THR A 672 -7.01 8.27 -12.36
CA THR A 672 -7.76 9.50 -12.62
C THR A 672 -7.63 9.90 -14.08
N TYR A 673 -8.69 10.39 -14.70
CA TYR A 673 -8.68 10.85 -16.11
C TYR A 673 -8.09 12.25 -16.32
N ASP A 674 -7.27 12.74 -15.38
CA ASP A 674 -6.70 14.09 -15.42
C ASP A 674 -5.37 14.10 -16.21
N TYR A 675 -5.50 13.95 -17.52
CA TYR A 675 -4.38 13.84 -18.46
C TYR A 675 -4.13 15.14 -19.23
N THR A 676 -4.41 16.31 -18.64
CA THR A 676 -4.39 17.57 -19.39
C THR A 676 -2.96 18.01 -19.76
N PRO A 677 -2.66 18.30 -21.04
CA PRO A 677 -1.38 18.87 -21.48
C PRO A 677 -1.19 20.31 -20.99
N TYR A 678 0.07 20.75 -20.83
CA TYR A 678 0.39 22.04 -20.21
C TYR A 678 0.02 23.26 -21.08
N HIS A 679 0.28 23.18 -22.38
CA HIS A 679 0.21 24.32 -23.31
C HIS A 679 -0.76 24.05 -24.47
N ALA A 680 -2.00 23.72 -24.10
CA ALA A 680 -3.07 23.40 -25.05
C ALA A 680 -3.45 24.55 -26.02
N PRO A 681 -3.49 25.84 -25.62
CA PRO A 681 -3.83 26.94 -26.53
C PRO A 681 -2.85 27.06 -27.71
N GLU A 682 -1.56 26.84 -27.46
CA GLU A 682 -0.50 26.85 -28.46
C GLU A 682 -0.40 25.53 -29.24
N LYS A 683 -1.21 24.51 -28.89
CA LYS A 683 -1.10 23.14 -29.39
C LYS A 683 0.32 22.59 -29.29
N SER A 684 1.00 22.88 -28.17
CA SER A 684 2.37 22.47 -27.97
C SER A 684 2.46 21.05 -27.39
N VAL A 685 3.45 20.29 -27.85
CA VAL A 685 3.87 19.02 -27.28
C VAL A 685 5.29 19.21 -26.76
N THR A 686 5.45 19.17 -25.43
CA THR A 686 6.75 19.18 -24.78
C THR A 686 7.17 17.73 -24.54
N ALA A 687 8.14 17.23 -25.31
CA ALA A 687 8.59 15.84 -25.28
C ALA A 687 10.02 15.73 -24.73
N GLY A 688 10.27 14.76 -23.84
CA GLY A 688 11.57 14.55 -23.22
C GLY A 688 12.01 13.10 -23.18
N ILE A 689 13.32 12.88 -23.12
CA ILE A 689 13.94 11.56 -22.98
C ILE A 689 14.89 11.57 -21.79
N TRP A 690 14.88 10.50 -20.99
CA TRP A 690 15.82 10.36 -19.89
C TRP A 690 16.14 8.90 -19.55
N THR A 691 17.41 8.55 -19.48
CA THR A 691 17.90 7.29 -18.88
C THR A 691 18.00 7.40 -17.37
N THR A 692 17.25 6.56 -16.63
CA THR A 692 16.98 6.81 -15.20
C THR A 692 17.66 5.85 -14.22
N HIS A 693 18.64 5.06 -14.65
CA HIS A 693 19.39 4.13 -13.78
C HIS A 693 18.46 3.26 -12.92
N PHE A 694 17.39 2.74 -13.52
CA PHE A 694 16.40 1.91 -12.85
C PHE A 694 15.76 2.57 -11.61
N GLY A 695 15.75 3.90 -11.56
CA GLY A 695 15.19 4.71 -10.48
C GLY A 695 16.05 4.73 -9.20
N LEU A 696 17.36 4.56 -9.31
CA LEU A 696 18.30 4.76 -8.20
C LEU A 696 19.18 6.00 -8.47
N ASP A 697 19.39 6.82 -7.45
CA ASP A 697 20.28 7.97 -7.54
C ASP A 697 21.73 7.66 -7.11
N ASN A 698 22.65 8.62 -7.31
CA ASN A 698 24.08 8.42 -7.01
C ASN A 698 24.36 8.03 -5.54
N PRO A 699 23.58 8.47 -4.53
CA PRO A 699 23.71 7.94 -3.16
C PRO A 699 22.91 6.66 -2.85
N MET A 700 22.41 5.95 -3.89
CA MET A 700 21.65 4.70 -3.80
C MET A 700 20.27 4.84 -3.12
N TRP A 701 19.59 5.96 -3.35
CA TRP A 701 18.19 6.17 -2.96
C TRP A 701 17.25 6.00 -4.15
N THR A 702 16.02 5.58 -3.88
CA THR A 702 14.97 5.57 -4.91
C THR A 702 14.67 7.00 -5.38
N SER A 703 14.60 7.22 -6.70
CA SER A 703 14.65 8.56 -7.31
C SER A 703 13.36 8.99 -8.03
N GLU A 704 12.33 8.15 -8.07
CA GLU A 704 11.09 8.38 -8.85
C GLU A 704 10.40 9.70 -8.50
N ARG A 705 10.38 10.07 -7.22
CA ARG A 705 9.78 11.35 -6.77
C ARG A 705 10.55 12.56 -7.28
N ARG A 706 11.88 12.47 -7.34
CA ARG A 706 12.75 13.54 -7.85
C ARG A 706 12.63 13.65 -9.37
N ILE A 707 12.56 12.51 -10.06
CA ILE A 707 12.25 12.44 -11.50
C ILE A 707 10.91 13.11 -11.77
N GLY A 708 9.85 12.72 -11.05
CA GLY A 708 8.52 13.31 -11.20
C GLY A 708 8.49 14.82 -10.95
N ALA A 709 9.24 15.30 -9.95
CA ALA A 709 9.34 16.74 -9.68
C ALA A 709 9.98 17.51 -10.84
N LEU A 710 11.05 16.97 -11.44
CA LEU A 710 11.68 17.58 -12.61
C LEU A 710 10.76 17.54 -13.83
N VAL A 711 10.11 16.40 -14.09
CA VAL A 711 9.19 16.22 -15.22
C VAL A 711 8.01 17.19 -15.14
N LYS A 712 7.47 17.39 -13.94
CA LYS A 712 6.39 18.35 -13.67
C LYS A 712 6.84 19.79 -13.91
N GLU A 713 7.99 20.16 -13.36
CA GLU A 713 8.52 21.54 -13.45
C GLU A 713 9.02 21.90 -14.84
N MET A 714 9.48 20.91 -15.62
CA MET A 714 9.80 21.08 -17.04
C MET A 714 8.57 21.04 -17.96
N GLU A 715 7.36 20.86 -17.40
CA GLU A 715 6.10 20.87 -18.12
C GLU A 715 6.05 19.84 -19.27
N LEU A 716 6.59 18.64 -19.02
CA LEU A 716 6.63 17.57 -20.02
C LEU A 716 5.23 16.97 -20.27
N ASP A 717 4.84 16.94 -21.54
CA ASP A 717 3.61 16.28 -22.01
C ASP A 717 3.86 14.83 -22.42
N VAL A 718 5.04 14.54 -22.96
CA VAL A 718 5.46 13.20 -23.39
C VAL A 718 6.85 12.90 -22.84
N LEU A 719 7.04 11.72 -22.25
CA LEU A 719 8.31 11.32 -21.64
C LEU A 719 8.67 9.90 -22.03
N GLY A 720 9.84 9.73 -22.64
CA GLY A 720 10.50 8.44 -22.78
C GLY A 720 11.43 8.19 -21.59
N LEU A 721 11.30 7.04 -20.94
CA LEU A 721 12.20 6.60 -19.87
C LEU A 721 12.95 5.35 -20.27
N LEU A 722 14.28 5.39 -20.15
CA LEU A 722 15.15 4.26 -20.43
C LEU A 722 15.73 3.69 -19.15
N GLU A 723 16.17 2.43 -19.23
CA GLU A 723 16.53 1.62 -18.05
C GLU A 723 15.37 1.56 -17.05
N SER A 724 14.18 1.25 -17.55
CA SER A 724 12.93 1.34 -16.81
C SER A 724 12.35 -0.02 -16.39
N ASP A 725 12.91 -1.15 -16.84
CA ASP A 725 12.49 -2.49 -16.38
C ASP A 725 12.96 -2.72 -14.94
N THR A 726 12.04 -2.54 -14.00
CA THR A 726 12.28 -2.69 -12.56
C THR A 726 11.54 -3.89 -11.94
N GLN A 727 10.88 -4.72 -12.76
CA GLN A 727 10.07 -5.87 -12.32
C GLN A 727 10.87 -7.18 -12.22
N ARG A 728 12.08 -7.07 -11.63
CA ARG A 728 13.00 -8.18 -11.38
C ARG A 728 13.47 -8.18 -9.93
N ILE A 729 13.90 -9.34 -9.43
CA ILE A 729 14.43 -9.48 -8.05
C ILE A 729 15.56 -8.49 -7.77
N ILE A 730 16.47 -8.29 -8.73
CA ILE A 730 17.59 -7.33 -8.60
C ILE A 730 17.15 -5.88 -8.52
N MET A 731 15.92 -5.57 -8.88
CA MET A 731 15.33 -4.23 -8.81
C MET A 731 14.26 -4.13 -7.72
N GLY A 732 14.16 -5.13 -6.84
CA GLY A 732 13.16 -5.19 -5.77
C GLY A 732 11.73 -5.48 -6.24
N ASN A 733 11.54 -5.92 -7.49
CA ASN A 733 10.26 -6.13 -8.18
C ASN A 733 9.33 -4.91 -8.04
N ARG A 734 9.71 -3.79 -8.63
CA ARG A 734 8.96 -2.53 -8.53
C ARG A 734 8.65 -1.98 -9.91
N ASP A 735 7.93 -0.88 -9.95
CA ASP A 735 7.57 -0.18 -11.17
C ASP A 735 7.52 1.32 -10.88
N SER A 736 8.60 2.01 -11.27
CA SER A 736 8.75 3.45 -11.09
C SER A 736 7.70 4.26 -11.86
N THR A 737 7.17 3.70 -12.95
CA THR A 737 6.23 4.41 -13.81
C THR A 737 4.85 4.57 -13.17
N GLN A 738 4.47 3.70 -12.22
CA GLN A 738 3.20 3.84 -11.48
C GLN A 738 3.12 5.15 -10.72
N TYR A 739 4.20 5.52 -10.00
CA TYR A 739 4.24 6.80 -9.29
C TYR A 739 4.14 7.97 -10.27
N LEU A 740 4.92 7.93 -11.36
CA LEU A 740 4.96 9.01 -12.34
C LEU A 740 3.62 9.18 -13.05
N ALA A 741 2.99 8.09 -13.49
CA ALA A 741 1.70 8.12 -14.17
C ALA A 741 0.57 8.64 -13.27
N GLU A 742 0.52 8.19 -12.01
CA GLU A 742 -0.51 8.62 -11.04
C GLU A 742 -0.32 10.07 -10.59
N GLU A 743 0.91 10.47 -10.24
CA GLU A 743 1.18 11.81 -9.69
C GLU A 743 1.14 12.90 -10.77
N LEU A 744 1.57 12.58 -12.00
CA LEU A 744 1.65 13.56 -13.10
C LEU A 744 0.38 13.57 -13.96
N GLY A 745 -0.53 12.62 -13.77
CA GLY A 745 -1.68 12.44 -14.63
C GLY A 745 -1.24 12.15 -16.06
N MET A 746 -0.67 10.96 -16.29
CA MET A 746 -0.18 10.53 -17.61
C MET A 746 -0.65 9.10 -17.93
N TYR A 747 -1.00 8.85 -19.19
CA TYR A 747 -1.07 7.51 -19.76
C TYR A 747 0.32 6.89 -19.71
N VAL A 748 0.40 5.58 -19.48
CA VAL A 748 1.66 4.87 -19.39
C VAL A 748 1.62 3.60 -20.22
N ASP A 749 2.61 3.44 -21.09
CA ASP A 749 3.04 2.16 -21.61
C ASP A 749 4.36 1.78 -20.91
N TYR A 750 4.30 0.69 -20.12
CA TYR A 750 5.43 0.17 -19.35
C TYR A 750 6.58 -0.34 -20.23
N GLY A 751 6.31 -0.56 -21.52
CA GLY A 751 7.25 -1.19 -22.45
C GLY A 751 7.27 -2.71 -22.37
N PRO A 752 8.24 -3.36 -23.02
CA PRO A 752 8.39 -4.81 -23.01
C PRO A 752 8.52 -5.33 -21.58
N GLY A 753 7.74 -6.37 -21.25
CA GLY A 753 7.80 -7.02 -19.94
C GLY A 753 9.18 -7.65 -19.64
N PRO A 754 9.47 -7.96 -18.36
CA PRO A 754 10.76 -8.55 -17.97
C PRO A 754 11.03 -9.94 -18.59
N ASN A 755 9.98 -10.62 -19.08
CA ASN A 755 10.12 -11.86 -19.87
C ASN A 755 10.60 -11.64 -21.31
N LYS A 756 10.83 -10.39 -21.73
CA LYS A 756 11.39 -10.01 -23.05
C LYS A 756 12.89 -9.67 -22.98
N HIS A 757 13.49 -9.82 -21.80
CA HIS A 757 14.96 -9.81 -21.60
C HIS A 757 15.67 -8.52 -22.04
N THR A 758 15.02 -7.37 -21.90
CA THR A 758 15.62 -6.05 -22.14
C THR A 758 15.79 -5.29 -20.82
N TRP A 759 16.52 -4.17 -20.88
CA TRP A 759 16.62 -3.22 -19.76
C TRP A 759 15.42 -2.25 -19.67
N GLY A 760 14.45 -2.39 -20.57
CA GLY A 760 13.22 -1.61 -20.59
C GLY A 760 13.35 -0.23 -21.24
N CYS A 761 12.27 0.18 -21.90
CA CYS A 761 11.98 1.55 -22.25
C CYS A 761 10.48 1.77 -22.00
N ALA A 762 10.09 2.90 -21.42
CA ALA A 762 8.70 3.20 -21.08
C ALA A 762 8.29 4.53 -21.71
N LEU A 763 7.01 4.67 -22.03
CA LEU A 763 6.42 5.89 -22.58
C LEU A 763 5.34 6.40 -21.63
N LEU A 764 5.46 7.64 -21.20
CA LEU A 764 4.41 8.37 -20.50
C LEU A 764 3.90 9.50 -21.37
N SER A 765 2.59 9.74 -21.37
CA SER A 765 1.96 10.75 -22.21
C SER A 765 0.74 11.38 -21.54
N LYS A 766 0.62 12.71 -21.60
CA LYS A 766 -0.64 13.42 -21.29
C LYS A 766 -1.66 13.25 -22.42
N PHE A 767 -1.21 12.98 -23.64
CA PHE A 767 -2.09 12.64 -24.76
C PHE A 767 -2.51 11.17 -24.72
N PRO A 768 -3.75 10.82 -25.08
CA PRO A 768 -4.20 9.43 -25.17
C PRO A 768 -3.30 8.60 -26.09
N ILE A 769 -2.82 7.46 -25.57
CA ILE A 769 -2.12 6.44 -26.37
C ILE A 769 -3.17 5.61 -27.09
N VAL A 770 -3.31 5.80 -28.40
CA VAL A 770 -4.31 5.12 -29.24
C VAL A 770 -3.88 3.69 -29.52
N ASN A 771 -2.60 3.50 -29.81
CA ASN A 771 -1.99 2.21 -30.11
C ASN A 771 -0.52 2.23 -29.70
N SER A 772 0.01 1.11 -29.24
CA SER A 772 1.45 0.95 -29.07
C SER A 772 1.90 -0.47 -29.37
N THR A 773 3.07 -0.59 -30.00
CA THR A 773 3.70 -1.86 -30.35
C THR A 773 5.11 -1.90 -29.79
N HIS A 774 5.49 -3.03 -29.21
CA HIS A 774 6.83 -3.27 -28.68
C HIS A 774 7.67 -4.04 -29.69
N HIS A 775 8.88 -3.54 -29.95
CA HIS A 775 9.83 -4.15 -30.87
C HIS A 775 11.09 -4.56 -30.10
N LEU A 776 11.53 -5.80 -30.31
CA LEU A 776 12.85 -6.28 -29.87
C LEU A 776 13.75 -6.27 -31.09
N LEU A 777 14.75 -5.39 -31.09
CA LEU A 777 15.58 -5.18 -32.27
C LEU A 777 16.66 -6.26 -32.39
N PRO A 778 17.18 -6.50 -33.62
CA PRO A 778 18.17 -7.54 -33.85
C PRO A 778 19.40 -7.39 -32.96
N SER A 779 19.83 -8.50 -32.36
CA SER A 779 21.02 -8.56 -31.52
C SER A 779 21.68 -9.94 -31.65
N PRO A 780 22.55 -10.14 -32.65
CA PRO A 780 23.23 -11.43 -32.83
C PRO A 780 24.25 -11.76 -31.73
N VAL A 781 24.84 -10.75 -31.08
CA VAL A 781 25.94 -10.95 -30.11
C VAL A 781 25.64 -10.34 -28.76
N GLY A 782 25.24 -9.07 -28.74
CA GLY A 782 25.14 -8.21 -27.57
C GLY A 782 23.76 -8.20 -26.93
N GLU A 783 23.37 -7.03 -26.43
CA GLU A 783 22.11 -6.84 -25.72
C GLU A 783 20.90 -6.66 -26.64
N LEU A 784 19.75 -7.20 -26.21
CA LEU A 784 18.46 -6.94 -26.84
C LEU A 784 18.01 -5.50 -26.59
N ALA A 785 17.91 -4.74 -27.67
CA ALA A 785 17.48 -3.35 -27.65
C ALA A 785 15.95 -3.23 -27.79
N PRO A 786 15.25 -2.63 -26.81
CA PRO A 786 13.80 -2.40 -26.88
C PRO A 786 13.45 -1.10 -27.63
N ALA A 787 12.36 -1.14 -28.41
CA ALA A 787 11.69 0.05 -28.90
C ALA A 787 10.17 0.00 -28.70
N ILE A 788 9.57 1.14 -28.37
CA ILE A 788 8.12 1.36 -28.43
C ILE A 788 7.82 2.18 -29.69
N HIS A 789 6.85 1.74 -30.49
CA HIS A 789 6.18 2.58 -31.50
C HIS A 789 4.75 2.83 -31.02
N ALA A 790 4.47 4.05 -30.59
CA ALA A 790 3.15 4.47 -30.13
C ALA A 790 2.54 5.52 -31.05
N THR A 791 1.21 5.53 -31.13
CA THR A 791 0.45 6.61 -31.78
C THR A 791 -0.35 7.34 -30.72
N LEU A 792 -0.14 8.65 -30.62
CA LEU A 792 -0.81 9.56 -29.69
C LEU A 792 -1.85 10.39 -30.44
N ASP A 793 -3.00 10.63 -29.82
CA ASP A 793 -3.96 11.64 -30.27
C ASP A 793 -3.64 12.99 -29.61
N ALA A 794 -2.87 13.82 -30.31
CA ALA A 794 -2.46 15.14 -29.84
C ALA A 794 -3.26 16.22 -30.56
N TYR A 795 -4.17 16.88 -29.83
CA TYR A 795 -5.00 17.97 -30.34
C TYR A 795 -5.83 17.61 -31.60
N GLY A 796 -6.25 16.33 -31.73
CA GLY A 796 -7.02 15.82 -32.86
C GLY A 796 -6.17 15.35 -34.04
N GLU A 797 -4.84 15.35 -33.91
CA GLU A 797 -3.89 14.85 -34.90
C GLU A 797 -3.13 13.63 -34.36
N MET A 798 -2.97 12.61 -35.21
CA MET A 798 -2.29 11.36 -34.84
C MET A 798 -0.78 11.53 -35.02
N ILE A 799 -0.03 11.51 -33.92
CA ILE A 799 1.42 11.66 -33.90
C ILE A 799 2.05 10.34 -33.48
N ASP A 800 3.07 9.89 -34.21
CA ASP A 800 3.82 8.71 -33.81
C ASP A 800 5.00 9.07 -32.90
N VAL A 801 5.12 8.39 -31.77
CA VAL A 801 6.24 8.54 -30.84
C VAL A 801 6.99 7.22 -30.75
N PHE A 802 8.30 7.29 -30.95
CA PHE A 802 9.22 6.18 -30.82
C PHE A 802 10.06 6.37 -29.56
N VAL A 803 10.11 5.37 -28.68
CA VAL A 803 11.04 5.36 -27.53
C VAL A 803 12.02 4.22 -27.73
N PHE A 804 13.32 4.50 -27.74
CA PHE A 804 14.33 3.50 -28.11
C PHE A 804 15.57 3.52 -27.22
N HIS A 805 15.98 2.34 -26.75
CA HIS A 805 17.23 2.13 -26.03
C HIS A 805 18.17 1.26 -26.88
N SER A 806 19.22 1.85 -27.45
CA SER A 806 20.20 1.13 -28.27
C SER A 806 21.05 0.17 -27.45
N GLY A 807 21.55 -0.89 -28.09
CA GLY A 807 22.57 -1.77 -27.52
C GLY A 807 23.92 -1.05 -27.33
N GLN A 808 24.81 -1.72 -26.62
CA GLN A 808 26.05 -1.14 -26.10
C GLN A 808 27.10 -0.81 -27.17
N GLU A 809 28.12 -0.06 -26.77
CA GLU A 809 29.18 0.37 -27.68
C GLU A 809 30.01 -0.82 -28.20
N GLU A 810 30.21 -1.82 -27.35
CA GLU A 810 31.06 -2.99 -27.51
C GLU A 810 30.60 -3.92 -28.65
N ASP A 811 29.35 -3.82 -29.09
CA ASP A 811 28.75 -4.63 -30.15
C ASP A 811 28.36 -3.78 -31.39
N PRO A 812 29.33 -3.35 -32.23
CA PRO A 812 29.05 -2.50 -33.40
C PRO A 812 28.05 -3.09 -34.41
N GLU A 813 28.06 -4.42 -34.60
CA GLU A 813 27.16 -5.08 -35.56
C GLU A 813 25.71 -5.06 -35.09
N ASP A 814 25.48 -5.33 -33.79
CA ASP A 814 24.17 -5.18 -33.17
C ASP A 814 23.65 -3.76 -33.34
N ARG A 815 24.46 -2.75 -33.02
CA ARG A 815 24.07 -1.33 -33.21
C ARG A 815 23.79 -0.98 -34.67
N ARG A 816 24.55 -1.52 -35.62
CA ARG A 816 24.31 -1.32 -37.06
C ARG A 816 22.93 -1.87 -37.44
N LEU A 817 22.65 -3.13 -37.12
CA LEU A 817 21.38 -3.78 -37.42
C LEU A 817 20.19 -3.11 -36.72
N GLN A 818 20.38 -2.69 -35.47
CA GLN A 818 19.39 -1.92 -34.70
C GLN A 818 19.10 -0.58 -35.37
N SER A 819 20.14 0.13 -35.83
CA SER A 819 19.95 1.41 -36.52
C SER A 819 19.20 1.28 -37.85
N GLU A 820 19.47 0.23 -38.61
CA GLU A 820 18.78 -0.06 -39.88
C GLU A 820 17.30 -0.40 -39.63
N TYR A 821 17.02 -1.25 -38.65
CA TYR A 821 15.66 -1.61 -38.27
C TYR A 821 14.86 -0.39 -37.81
N LEU A 822 15.44 0.44 -36.94
CA LEU A 822 14.75 1.64 -36.43
C LEU A 822 14.52 2.67 -37.53
N ALA A 823 15.49 2.85 -38.45
CA ALA A 823 15.31 3.74 -39.59
C ALA A 823 14.15 3.28 -40.49
N ASP A 824 14.03 1.97 -40.76
CA ASP A 824 12.89 1.42 -41.50
C ASP A 824 11.57 1.62 -40.74
N LEU A 825 11.56 1.36 -39.44
CA LEU A 825 10.36 1.51 -38.61
C LEU A 825 9.88 2.96 -38.60
N MET A 826 10.78 3.93 -38.39
CA MET A 826 10.45 5.35 -38.47
C MET A 826 10.02 5.75 -39.88
N GLY A 827 10.70 5.27 -40.92
CA GLY A 827 10.37 5.52 -42.32
C GLY A 827 9.02 4.95 -42.77
N SER A 828 8.52 3.90 -42.09
CA SER A 828 7.26 3.22 -42.43
C SER A 828 6.01 4.06 -42.20
N THR A 829 6.07 5.08 -41.35
CA THR A 829 4.92 5.95 -41.04
C THR A 829 4.98 7.28 -41.81
N PRO A 830 3.88 7.69 -42.47
CA PRO A 830 3.75 9.00 -43.10
C PRO A 830 3.30 10.09 -42.11
N ARG A 831 3.00 9.74 -40.86
CA ARG A 831 2.51 10.68 -39.84
C ARG A 831 3.64 11.58 -39.32
N PRO A 832 3.32 12.74 -38.75
CA PRO A 832 4.24 13.47 -37.90
C PRO A 832 4.77 12.55 -36.80
N ALA A 833 6.07 12.64 -36.50
CA ALA A 833 6.68 11.73 -35.54
C ALA A 833 7.82 12.34 -34.72
N ILE A 834 8.04 11.77 -33.53
CA ILE A 834 9.12 12.10 -32.59
C ILE A 834 9.83 10.80 -32.19
N LEU A 835 11.16 10.78 -32.23
CA LEU A 835 11.99 9.76 -31.59
C LEU A 835 12.56 10.33 -30.30
N LEU A 836 12.46 9.56 -29.23
CA LEU A 836 13.04 9.81 -27.90
C LEU A 836 13.99 8.65 -27.61
N SER A 837 15.30 8.86 -27.70
CA SER A 837 16.22 7.70 -27.73
C SER A 837 17.56 7.91 -27.06
N TYR A 838 18.21 6.77 -26.80
CA TYR A 838 19.63 6.65 -26.43
C TYR A 838 20.35 5.88 -27.55
N LEU A 839 21.16 6.56 -28.36
CA LEU A 839 21.68 6.05 -29.64
C LEU A 839 23.13 5.57 -29.61
N VAL A 840 23.91 5.95 -28.59
CA VAL A 840 25.34 5.58 -28.45
C VAL A 840 26.12 5.95 -29.73
N THR A 841 26.05 7.20 -30.15
CA THR A 841 26.71 7.66 -31.38
C THR A 841 27.04 9.14 -31.33
N LYS A 842 27.99 9.61 -32.14
CA LYS A 842 28.30 11.05 -32.28
C LYS A 842 27.46 11.66 -33.40
N THR A 843 26.97 12.88 -33.18
CA THR A 843 26.32 13.70 -34.21
C THR A 843 27.18 13.70 -35.49
N GLY A 844 26.56 13.41 -36.63
CA GLY A 844 27.20 13.39 -37.96
C GLY A 844 28.08 12.17 -38.29
N GLN A 845 28.23 11.20 -37.38
CA GLN A 845 29.18 10.08 -37.55
C GLN A 845 28.48 8.71 -37.51
N GLY A 846 28.97 7.77 -38.33
CA GLY A 846 28.54 6.38 -38.30
C GLY A 846 27.02 6.20 -38.40
N ASN A 847 26.44 5.44 -37.46
CA ASN A 847 25.01 5.10 -37.42
C ASN A 847 24.09 6.31 -37.24
N TYR A 848 24.60 7.47 -36.79
CA TYR A 848 23.83 8.73 -36.80
C TYR A 848 23.22 8.99 -38.18
N ASN A 849 24.00 8.79 -39.23
CA ASN A 849 23.57 9.01 -40.62
C ASN A 849 22.57 7.95 -41.13
N THR A 850 22.33 6.89 -40.35
CA THR A 850 21.24 5.93 -40.61
C THR A 850 19.94 6.45 -39.97
N TYR A 851 20.02 6.92 -38.72
CA TYR A 851 18.89 7.48 -37.99
C TYR A 851 18.37 8.79 -38.58
N VAL A 852 19.28 9.68 -39.00
CA VAL A 852 18.99 10.96 -39.65
C VAL A 852 19.29 10.81 -41.14
N SER A 853 18.29 10.33 -41.89
CA SER A 853 18.44 10.00 -43.30
C SER A 853 17.12 10.15 -44.06
N GLU A 854 17.18 10.16 -45.40
CA GLU A 854 15.98 10.06 -46.23
C GLU A 854 15.19 8.76 -45.96
N ARG A 855 15.88 7.68 -45.55
CA ARG A 855 15.27 6.39 -45.24
C ARG A 855 14.33 6.46 -44.04
N SER A 856 14.75 7.14 -42.96
CA SER A 856 13.89 7.35 -41.79
C SER A 856 12.94 8.54 -41.96
N GLY A 857 13.36 9.52 -42.76
CA GLY A 857 12.71 10.83 -42.90
C GLY A 857 12.86 11.73 -41.67
N MET A 858 13.65 11.33 -40.68
CA MET A 858 13.79 12.05 -39.41
C MET A 858 14.88 13.12 -39.50
N ARG A 859 14.67 14.23 -38.80
CA ARG A 859 15.66 15.28 -38.58
C ARG A 859 16.04 15.35 -37.11
N ASP A 860 17.27 15.79 -36.85
CA ASP A 860 17.73 16.03 -35.50
C ASP A 860 17.14 17.32 -34.92
N ILE A 861 16.76 17.28 -33.63
CA ILE A 861 16.29 18.44 -32.90
C ILE A 861 17.32 19.57 -32.79
N ASP A 862 18.61 19.28 -32.90
CA ASP A 862 19.67 20.29 -33.06
C ASP A 862 20.94 19.68 -33.66
N PRO A 863 21.13 19.71 -35.00
CA PRO A 863 22.33 19.20 -35.64
C PRO A 863 23.62 19.96 -35.26
N SER A 864 23.51 21.16 -34.67
CA SER A 864 24.66 21.95 -34.23
C SER A 864 25.16 21.57 -32.84
N ASP A 865 24.47 20.67 -32.14
CA ASP A 865 24.93 20.08 -30.88
C ASP A 865 25.78 18.82 -31.15
N ASP A 866 27.04 19.04 -31.50
CA ASP A 866 28.01 18.01 -31.87
C ASP A 866 29.20 17.88 -30.90
N TRP A 867 29.28 18.75 -29.89
CA TRP A 867 30.42 18.84 -28.98
C TRP A 867 30.48 17.67 -27.97
N ASP A 868 29.37 17.38 -27.29
CA ASP A 868 29.32 16.42 -26.17
C ASP A 868 27.95 15.71 -26.07
N ARG A 869 27.32 15.46 -27.23
CA ARG A 869 26.10 14.67 -27.33
C ARG A 869 26.44 13.30 -27.88
N TRP A 870 26.25 12.28 -27.05
CA TRP A 870 26.62 10.89 -27.33
C TRP A 870 25.49 9.89 -27.03
N CYS A 871 24.84 10.09 -25.89
CA CYS A 871 23.83 9.20 -25.35
C CYS A 871 22.45 9.51 -25.93
N GLU A 872 21.84 10.59 -25.46
CA GLU A 872 20.43 10.91 -25.70
C GLU A 872 20.21 11.81 -26.91
N TYR A 873 19.15 11.52 -27.66
CA TYR A 873 18.75 12.24 -28.86
C TYR A 873 17.23 12.39 -28.94
N ILE A 874 16.80 13.53 -29.48
CA ILE A 874 15.42 13.72 -29.95
C ILE A 874 15.48 13.94 -31.45
N LEU A 875 14.78 13.10 -32.22
CA LEU A 875 14.58 13.31 -33.65
C LEU A 875 13.11 13.58 -33.93
N TYR A 876 12.80 14.24 -35.04
CA TYR A 876 11.41 14.54 -35.41
C TYR A 876 11.21 14.62 -36.92
N LYS A 877 9.95 14.52 -37.36
CA LYS A 877 9.53 14.84 -38.73
C LYS A 877 8.08 15.29 -38.77
N GLY A 878 7.72 16.12 -39.74
CA GLY A 878 6.34 16.55 -39.96
C GLY A 878 5.75 17.41 -38.84
N LEU A 879 6.59 17.95 -37.94
CA LEU A 879 6.19 18.82 -36.83
C LEU A 879 7.02 20.10 -36.82
N ARG A 880 6.42 21.21 -36.40
CA ARG A 880 7.15 22.47 -36.19
C ARG A 880 7.86 22.43 -34.83
N ARG A 881 9.18 22.24 -34.83
CA ARG A 881 10.04 22.41 -33.63
C ARG A 881 10.05 23.90 -33.24
N SER A 882 9.72 24.21 -31.99
CA SER A 882 9.80 25.57 -31.44
C SER A 882 10.98 25.77 -30.49
N GLY A 883 11.45 24.69 -29.83
CA GLY A 883 12.61 24.82 -28.95
C GLY A 883 13.25 23.50 -28.50
N TYR A 884 14.44 23.61 -27.94
CA TYR A 884 15.28 22.52 -27.44
C TYR A 884 16.01 22.95 -26.17
N ALA A 885 16.08 22.06 -25.17
CA ALA A 885 16.79 22.30 -23.92
C ALA A 885 17.50 21.04 -23.41
N ARG A 886 18.66 21.23 -22.79
CA ARG A 886 19.43 20.20 -22.07
C ARG A 886 19.48 20.56 -20.59
N VAL A 887 18.88 19.73 -19.73
CA VAL A 887 18.72 20.00 -18.30
C VAL A 887 19.60 19.06 -17.49
N SER A 888 20.44 19.61 -16.62
CA SER A 888 21.45 18.85 -15.90
C SER A 888 20.84 17.72 -15.06
N ARG A 889 21.54 16.59 -15.04
CA ARG A 889 21.16 15.36 -14.30
C ARG A 889 21.08 15.50 -12.78
N GLY A 890 21.67 16.57 -12.24
CA GLY A 890 21.85 16.74 -10.79
C GLY A 890 22.63 15.57 -10.20
N THR A 891 22.03 14.89 -9.23
CA THR A 891 22.58 13.67 -8.61
C THR A 891 21.76 12.41 -8.91
N ILE A 892 20.81 12.50 -9.86
CA ILE A 892 19.83 11.42 -10.13
C ILE A 892 20.45 10.34 -11.01
N THR A 893 21.10 10.71 -12.11
CA THR A 893 21.64 9.73 -13.07
C THR A 893 22.97 10.25 -13.63
N ASP A 894 23.55 9.53 -14.58
CA ASP A 894 24.69 9.98 -15.39
C ASP A 894 24.28 10.65 -16.73
N THR A 895 23.01 10.62 -17.12
CA THR A 895 22.51 11.36 -18.29
C THR A 895 21.68 12.57 -17.88
N GLU A 896 21.79 13.63 -18.66
CA GLU A 896 20.90 14.78 -18.57
C GLU A 896 19.47 14.44 -18.98
N LEU A 897 18.53 15.35 -18.76
CA LEU A 897 17.22 15.31 -19.41
C LEU A 897 17.29 16.17 -20.68
N GLN A 898 17.02 15.59 -21.85
CA GLN A 898 16.81 16.37 -23.07
C GLN A 898 15.32 16.62 -23.33
N VAL A 899 14.98 17.83 -23.75
CA VAL A 899 13.59 18.26 -23.97
C VAL A 899 13.43 19.02 -25.27
N GLY A 900 12.43 18.64 -26.06
CA GLY A 900 11.99 19.33 -27.26
C GLY A 900 10.56 19.86 -27.15
N LYS A 901 10.30 21.05 -27.72
CA LYS A 901 8.93 21.56 -27.91
C LYS A 901 8.56 21.53 -29.39
N PHE A 902 7.37 21.00 -29.66
CA PHE A 902 6.80 20.88 -30.99
C PHE A 902 5.40 21.52 -31.04
N VAL A 903 5.01 22.07 -32.18
CA VAL A 903 3.68 22.64 -32.40
C VAL A 903 2.94 21.79 -33.43
N VAL A 904 1.76 21.29 -33.04
CA VAL A 904 0.94 20.37 -33.83
C VAL A 904 0.11 21.13 -34.88
N GLY A 905 -0.03 20.55 -36.06
CA GLY A 905 -0.76 21.15 -37.19
C GLY A 905 -0.02 22.26 -37.93
N GLN A 906 1.26 22.50 -37.64
CA GLN A 906 2.10 23.47 -38.36
C GLN A 906 3.18 22.76 -39.20
N ALA A 907 3.52 23.36 -40.34
CA ALA A 907 4.52 22.82 -41.24
C ALA A 907 5.91 22.80 -40.59
N GLU A 908 6.72 21.81 -40.97
CA GLU A 908 8.07 21.64 -40.46
C GLU A 908 8.96 22.86 -40.76
N GLY A 909 9.73 23.28 -39.76
CA GLY A 909 10.61 24.44 -39.82
C GLY A 909 12.03 24.17 -40.32
N GLY A 910 12.81 25.26 -40.37
CA GLY A 910 14.25 25.22 -40.63
C GLY A 910 15.09 25.15 -39.33
N ASN A 911 16.40 25.34 -39.48
CA ASN A 911 17.36 25.41 -38.37
C ASN A 911 17.68 26.85 -37.93
N ASP A 912 16.89 27.82 -38.40
CA ASP A 912 17.07 29.23 -38.06
C ASP A 912 16.71 29.47 -36.59
N GLN A 913 17.70 29.84 -35.77
CA GLN A 913 17.48 30.14 -34.36
C GLN A 913 16.92 31.55 -34.19
N ILE A 914 16.00 31.72 -33.24
CA ILE A 914 15.39 33.01 -32.88
C ILE A 914 15.61 33.33 -31.41
N SER A 915 15.57 34.62 -31.08
CA SER A 915 15.66 35.07 -29.70
C SER A 915 14.36 34.83 -28.94
N GLU A 916 14.45 34.54 -27.64
CA GLU A 916 13.30 34.16 -26.82
C GLU A 916 12.19 35.23 -26.77
N ASP A 917 12.54 36.51 -26.90
CA ASP A 917 11.55 37.61 -26.96
C ASP A 917 10.60 37.49 -28.15
N GLN A 918 10.99 36.78 -29.20
CA GLN A 918 10.18 36.49 -30.39
C GLN A 918 9.29 35.24 -30.21
N VAL A 919 9.52 34.45 -29.16
CA VAL A 919 8.81 33.20 -28.89
C VAL A 919 7.57 33.50 -28.02
N PRO A 920 6.37 33.00 -28.38
CA PRO A 920 5.18 33.10 -27.54
C PRO A 920 5.41 32.52 -26.14
N GLU A 921 4.79 33.11 -25.11
CA GLU A 921 5.05 32.75 -23.71
C GLU A 921 4.81 31.26 -23.41
N GLY A 922 3.73 30.65 -23.91
CA GLY A 922 3.46 29.21 -23.74
C GLY A 922 4.44 28.27 -24.47
N LEU A 923 5.25 28.80 -25.39
CA LEU A 923 6.30 28.05 -26.08
C LEU A 923 7.68 28.24 -25.46
N ARG A 924 7.83 29.11 -24.45
CA ARG A 924 9.08 29.28 -23.72
C ARG A 924 9.28 28.14 -22.72
N PHE A 925 10.53 27.82 -22.41
CA PHE A 925 10.83 26.88 -21.34
C PHE A 925 10.85 27.58 -19.97
N PRO A 926 10.64 26.84 -18.87
CA PRO A 926 10.55 27.41 -17.53
C PRO A 926 11.83 28.14 -17.08
N ALA A 927 11.72 29.44 -16.81
CA ALA A 927 12.87 30.28 -16.43
C ALA A 927 13.59 29.84 -15.14
N MET A 928 12.94 29.04 -14.29
CA MET A 928 13.49 28.57 -13.00
C MET A 928 14.76 27.72 -13.14
N PHE A 929 15.02 27.12 -14.31
CA PHE A 929 16.22 26.31 -14.54
C PHE A 929 17.43 27.13 -15.02
N ARG A 930 17.32 28.46 -15.14
CA ARG A 930 18.47 29.32 -15.46
C ARG A 930 19.41 29.50 -14.25
N GLY A 931 20.67 29.84 -14.53
CA GLY A 931 21.67 30.11 -13.49
C GLY A 931 21.97 28.88 -12.63
N GLU A 932 21.77 28.99 -11.32
CA GLU A 932 21.95 27.85 -10.40
C GLU A 932 20.84 26.79 -10.50
N GLY A 933 19.72 27.15 -11.14
CA GLY A 933 18.57 26.28 -11.32
C GLY A 933 17.88 25.88 -10.00
N VAL A 934 17.22 24.72 -10.00
CA VAL A 934 16.42 24.23 -8.87
C VAL A 934 16.77 22.78 -8.56
N ARG A 935 17.09 22.49 -7.30
CA ARG A 935 17.46 21.15 -6.79
C ARG A 935 18.60 20.46 -7.57
N GLY A 936 19.53 21.26 -8.09
CA GLY A 936 20.68 20.79 -8.88
C GLY A 936 20.37 20.52 -10.37
N HIS A 937 19.15 20.84 -10.81
CA HIS A 937 18.76 20.83 -12.21
C HIS A 937 18.84 22.25 -12.76
N ARG A 938 19.58 22.45 -13.85
CA ARG A 938 19.70 23.73 -14.57
C ARG A 938 19.88 23.49 -16.05
N TYR A 939 19.59 24.50 -16.87
CA TYR A 939 20.06 24.48 -18.26
C TYR A 939 21.58 24.41 -18.27
N HIS A 940 22.11 23.48 -19.05
CA HIS A 940 23.55 23.28 -19.16
C HIS A 940 23.91 22.97 -20.62
N VAL A 941 25.21 23.00 -20.92
CA VAL A 941 25.80 23.03 -22.26
C VAL A 941 25.57 24.36 -22.99
N PHE A 942 24.35 24.87 -23.00
CA PHE A 942 24.02 26.17 -23.61
C PHE A 942 23.72 27.27 -22.59
N ASP A 943 23.61 26.94 -21.30
CA ASP A 943 23.14 27.79 -20.18
C ASP A 943 21.72 28.39 -20.33
N GLU A 944 21.13 28.28 -21.52
CA GLU A 944 19.76 28.66 -21.87
C GLU A 944 19.13 27.72 -22.92
N PRO A 945 17.81 27.68 -23.06
CA PRO A 945 17.15 26.94 -24.13
C PRO A 945 17.41 27.58 -25.51
N ARG A 946 17.41 26.76 -26.56
CA ARG A 946 17.46 27.23 -27.95
C ARG A 946 16.05 27.23 -28.54
N TYR A 947 15.72 28.27 -29.32
CA TYR A 947 14.43 28.41 -29.98
C TYR A 947 14.59 28.58 -31.49
N TYR A 948 13.57 28.16 -32.24
CA TYR A 948 13.63 28.10 -33.70
C TYR A 948 12.44 28.79 -34.34
N ALA A 949 12.71 29.48 -35.46
CA ALA A 949 11.74 30.24 -36.23
C ALA A 949 10.59 29.36 -36.68
#